data_AF-A0A8C3NU64-F1
#
_entry.id   AF-A0A8C3NU64-F1
#
_cell.length_a   1.000
_cell.length_b   1.000
_cell.length_c   1.000
_cell.angle_alpha   90.00
_cell.angle_beta   90.00
_cell.angle_gamma   90.00
#
_symmetry.space_group_name_H-M   'P 1'
#
loop_
_entity.id
_entity.type
_entity.pdbx_description
1 polymer ?
#
loop_
_entity_poly.entity_id
_entity_poly.type
_entity_poly.pdbx_seq_one_letter_code
_entity_poly.pdbx_strand_id
1 'polypeptide(L)'
;MERYYRLLRAAAALLEAAAETAIPICAKDISDDLMKEFAFLSGGRGKDKAWIITLPDNAGFNEVPAENVSKVLTYLTSVPSQHESDTKFILILDRRLDTWTSVKTTLQKIASFPGNLHLVMVLRPTGFFQRTFTDIGFRFSQEDFLLKLPVVMLSSVSDLLTYIDEQQLTPELGGTLEYCHSEWVIFRTAIESFALTVKEIAQMLQCFGTELAGETRNGLSLPHKITAVTKEGNLLLSSFEEPDSGECSQDQQQERPGDWETVNRLLGQLREMETAFDGFWEKHQLKMEQYLQLWKFEQSFQEVKNAIEFLMGQQAEVPDTGDSIPQVKQRLKDLDHFDGMAQDLIGKAQVVILHGHQLAANHHYALNLICQQCNELRHHSDLLSEEIKRKQLRLQKTLELHTRLQQAVQCCDEGAYLLANQQMDKCQSKEGAQKALQDIERFLENSSTYLNYDPQALHYDFESVLTPELKCQIQALQVKLENVRSMFGNRQSCFRKLLDKHVRPVQLVAPRPENPPRSKSPLFSPKHGESHVINELVETERVYVEELFTVLTGYRAEMDNPAMLILLPPVLRNRKDILFGNMPEIYDFHNKIFLHSLENCLGAPERVGCCFLDRREDFQMYEKYCQNKPRSESLWRQCSESSFFQECQRKLEHKLGLDSYLLKPVQRLTKYQLLLKELLKYSTSCDGVQELQEALVAMLDLLKSVNDSMHQISITGYDGDLSELGKVLMQGSFSVWTGHRKGPTKMKDLARFKPMQRHLFLYEKALVFCKKREEHRDGYDKTSSYSFKHFLKMNAVGITENVKGDHRKFEIWYSGREEVYVVQAQTVDLKMAWLNEIRKILFKQQELIKGTFKQFLCGFHSAAEAVLLSHC
;
A
#
# COMPACT_ATOMS: atom_id res chain seq x y z
N MET A 1 -2.79 -26.31 1.70
CA MET A 1 -1.59 -26.97 2.26
C MET A 1 -1.32 -28.33 1.62
N GLU A 2 -2.10 -29.38 1.87
CA GLU A 2 -1.71 -30.72 1.37
C GLU A 2 -1.54 -30.80 -0.17
N ARG A 3 -2.51 -30.33 -0.96
CA ARG A 3 -2.39 -30.27 -2.44
C ARG A 3 -1.25 -29.37 -2.92
N TYR A 4 -0.96 -28.29 -2.19
CA TYR A 4 0.18 -27.41 -2.47
C TYR A 4 1.53 -28.13 -2.26
N TYR A 5 1.64 -28.93 -1.21
CA TYR A 5 2.80 -29.81 -1.01
C TYR A 5 2.86 -30.98 -2.00
N ARG A 6 1.75 -31.36 -2.65
CA ARG A 6 1.77 -32.31 -3.78
C ARG A 6 2.29 -31.62 -5.05
N LEU A 7 1.80 -30.43 -5.38
CA LEU A 7 2.31 -29.61 -6.50
C LEU A 7 3.82 -29.33 -6.38
N LEU A 8 4.27 -28.85 -5.21
CA LEU A 8 5.71 -28.61 -4.99
C LEU A 8 6.55 -29.90 -5.04
N ARG A 9 6.00 -31.05 -4.61
CA ARG A 9 6.70 -32.34 -4.73
C ARG A 9 6.77 -32.84 -6.17
N ALA A 10 5.70 -32.68 -6.95
CA ALA A 10 5.70 -33.03 -8.37
C ALA A 10 6.71 -32.18 -9.16
N ALA A 11 6.72 -30.86 -8.93
CA ALA A 11 7.71 -29.97 -9.53
C ALA A 11 9.16 -30.32 -9.11
N ALA A 12 9.39 -30.65 -7.83
CA ALA A 12 10.70 -31.08 -7.35
C ALA A 12 11.16 -32.42 -7.97
N ALA A 13 10.29 -33.43 -8.03
CA ALA A 13 10.62 -34.73 -8.61
C ALA A 13 10.94 -34.65 -10.11
N LEU A 14 10.23 -33.78 -10.84
CA LEU A 14 10.48 -33.52 -12.26
C LEU A 14 11.76 -32.67 -12.48
N LEU A 15 12.11 -31.77 -11.55
CA LEU A 15 13.41 -31.11 -11.54
C LEU A 15 14.57 -32.08 -11.30
N GLU A 16 14.41 -33.04 -10.38
CA GLU A 16 15.41 -34.07 -10.11
C GLU A 16 15.64 -34.95 -11.35
N ALA A 17 14.57 -35.47 -11.96
CA ALA A 17 14.68 -36.29 -13.17
C ALA A 17 15.23 -35.54 -14.39
N ALA A 18 14.89 -34.25 -14.56
CA ALA A 18 15.44 -33.42 -15.62
C ALA A 18 16.88 -32.92 -15.33
N ALA A 19 17.34 -33.04 -14.08
CA ALA A 19 18.74 -32.81 -13.69
C ALA A 19 19.60 -34.06 -13.91
N GLU A 20 19.06 -35.26 -13.68
CA GLU A 20 19.74 -36.53 -14.03
C GLU A 20 20.01 -36.64 -15.53
N THR A 21 19.13 -36.11 -16.38
CA THR A 21 19.32 -36.06 -17.84
C THR A 21 20.24 -34.93 -18.30
N ALA A 22 20.70 -34.03 -17.42
CA ALA A 22 21.47 -32.86 -17.83
C ALA A 22 22.96 -33.17 -18.04
N ILE A 23 23.39 -33.18 -19.32
CA ILE A 23 24.80 -33.27 -19.69
C ILE A 23 25.47 -31.89 -19.52
N PRO A 24 26.74 -31.79 -19.07
CA PRO A 24 27.45 -30.50 -18.93
C PRO A 24 27.66 -29.71 -20.24
N ILE A 25 27.47 -30.35 -21.39
CA ILE A 25 27.55 -29.82 -22.75
C ILE A 25 26.35 -30.41 -23.48
N CYS A 26 25.49 -29.61 -24.12
CA CYS A 26 24.37 -30.15 -24.89
C CYS A 26 24.80 -30.39 -26.35
N ALA A 27 24.22 -31.38 -27.03
CA ALA A 27 24.40 -31.63 -28.47
C ALA A 27 24.14 -30.36 -29.29
N LYS A 28 23.13 -29.57 -28.90
CA LYS A 28 22.79 -28.28 -29.51
C LYS A 28 23.96 -27.28 -29.52
N ASP A 29 24.74 -27.24 -28.45
CA ASP A 29 25.84 -26.27 -28.27
C ASP A 29 27.08 -26.63 -29.10
N ILE A 30 27.20 -27.91 -29.50
CA ILE A 30 28.30 -28.44 -30.31
C ILE A 30 27.80 -29.04 -31.63
N SER A 31 26.58 -28.73 -32.07
CA SER A 31 25.94 -29.35 -33.24
C SER A 31 26.77 -29.14 -34.51
N ASP A 32 27.37 -27.96 -34.67
CA ASP A 32 28.26 -27.64 -35.79
C ASP A 32 29.56 -28.47 -35.78
N ASP A 33 30.01 -28.95 -34.62
CA ASP A 33 31.18 -29.83 -34.50
C ASP A 33 30.81 -31.31 -34.64
N LEU A 34 29.65 -31.72 -34.12
CA LEU A 34 29.12 -33.07 -34.34
C LEU A 34 28.89 -33.33 -35.84
N MET A 35 28.17 -32.44 -36.53
CA MET A 35 27.83 -32.56 -37.97
C MET A 35 29.04 -32.56 -38.92
N LYS A 36 30.27 -32.35 -38.42
CA LYS A 36 31.52 -32.54 -39.19
C LYS A 36 31.99 -34.00 -39.24
N GLU A 37 31.31 -34.90 -38.52
CA GLU A 37 31.50 -36.35 -38.53
C GLU A 37 32.97 -36.79 -38.35
N PHE A 38 33.72 -36.08 -37.50
CA PHE A 38 35.13 -36.42 -37.23
C PHE A 38 35.29 -37.44 -36.09
N ALA A 39 34.22 -37.67 -35.31
CA ALA A 39 34.08 -38.72 -34.30
C ALA A 39 32.58 -38.99 -34.08
N PHE A 40 32.18 -40.26 -33.92
CA PHE A 40 30.79 -40.65 -33.64
C PHE A 40 30.67 -41.86 -32.71
N LEU A 41 29.49 -42.00 -32.10
CA LEU A 41 29.11 -43.10 -31.21
C LEU A 41 27.97 -43.89 -31.88
N SER A 42 28.28 -45.02 -32.52
CA SER A 42 27.28 -45.79 -33.27
C SER A 42 26.30 -46.59 -32.41
N GLY A 43 26.54 -46.68 -31.11
CA GLY A 43 25.83 -47.59 -30.21
C GLY A 43 26.41 -49.01 -30.18
N GLY A 44 27.46 -49.31 -30.93
CA GLY A 44 28.15 -50.61 -30.90
C GLY A 44 28.87 -50.91 -29.58
N ARG A 45 29.13 -52.21 -29.33
CA ARG A 45 29.82 -52.75 -28.15
C ARG A 45 30.97 -53.69 -28.53
N GLY A 46 32.08 -53.58 -27.81
CA GLY A 46 33.09 -54.63 -27.74
C GLY A 46 32.66 -55.81 -26.86
N LYS A 47 33.42 -56.90 -26.91
CA LYS A 47 33.13 -58.17 -26.18
C LYS A 47 32.97 -57.99 -24.67
N ASP A 48 33.65 -57.01 -24.07
CA ASP A 48 33.56 -56.67 -22.64
C ASP A 48 32.48 -55.60 -22.33
N LYS A 49 31.48 -55.43 -23.21
CA LYS A 49 30.46 -54.37 -23.18
C LYS A 49 31.00 -52.93 -23.21
N ALA A 50 32.27 -52.73 -23.59
CA ALA A 50 32.83 -51.39 -23.78
C ALA A 50 32.21 -50.72 -25.02
N TRP A 51 31.85 -49.44 -24.91
CA TRP A 51 31.23 -48.64 -25.96
C TRP A 51 32.23 -48.28 -27.06
N ILE A 52 31.81 -48.38 -28.32
CA ILE A 52 32.66 -48.09 -29.48
C ILE A 52 32.47 -46.63 -29.93
N ILE A 53 33.55 -45.86 -29.91
CA ILE A 53 33.63 -44.55 -30.58
C ILE A 53 34.52 -44.70 -31.81
N THR A 54 34.02 -44.27 -32.97
CA THR A 54 34.73 -44.32 -34.25
C THR A 54 35.17 -42.92 -34.64
N LEU A 55 36.44 -42.74 -34.95
CA LEU A 55 36.95 -41.60 -35.71
C LEU A 55 37.14 -42.08 -37.16
N PRO A 56 36.18 -41.81 -38.06
CA PRO A 56 36.25 -42.24 -39.45
C PRO A 56 37.40 -41.55 -40.19
N ASP A 57 37.70 -42.04 -41.38
CA ASP A 57 38.67 -41.41 -42.28
C ASP A 57 38.10 -40.07 -42.78
N ASN A 58 38.73 -38.96 -42.37
CA ASN A 58 38.22 -37.61 -42.58
C ASN A 58 39.38 -36.68 -42.92
N ALA A 59 39.46 -36.25 -44.18
CA ALA A 59 40.57 -35.44 -44.70
C ALA A 59 40.75 -34.10 -43.95
N GLY A 60 39.68 -33.55 -43.36
CA GLY A 60 39.72 -32.31 -42.57
C GLY A 60 40.18 -32.49 -41.12
N PHE A 61 40.34 -33.72 -40.62
CA PHE A 61 40.61 -34.00 -39.20
C PHE A 61 41.85 -33.27 -38.65
N ASN A 62 42.88 -33.09 -39.48
CA ASN A 62 44.10 -32.39 -39.07
C ASN A 62 43.86 -30.90 -38.79
N GLU A 63 42.92 -30.26 -39.50
CA GLU A 63 42.55 -28.85 -39.36
C GLU A 63 41.63 -28.58 -38.16
N VAL A 64 40.89 -29.59 -37.67
CA VAL A 64 40.00 -29.45 -36.49
C VAL A 64 40.83 -29.12 -35.23
N PRO A 65 40.53 -28.03 -34.49
CA PRO A 65 41.25 -27.71 -33.26
C PRO A 65 41.14 -28.81 -32.21
N ALA A 66 42.21 -29.03 -31.43
CA ALA A 66 42.23 -30.04 -30.37
C ALA A 66 41.16 -29.80 -29.29
N GLU A 67 40.77 -28.54 -29.08
CA GLU A 67 39.67 -28.17 -28.17
C GLU A 67 38.31 -28.70 -28.64
N ASN A 68 37.99 -28.59 -29.94
CA ASN A 68 36.74 -29.10 -30.52
C ASN A 68 36.71 -30.63 -30.47
N VAL A 69 37.84 -31.30 -30.74
CA VAL A 69 37.96 -32.76 -30.57
C VAL A 69 37.72 -33.16 -29.12
N SER A 70 38.30 -32.43 -28.16
CA SER A 70 38.08 -32.67 -26.72
C SER A 70 36.62 -32.47 -26.32
N LYS A 71 35.94 -31.41 -26.80
CA LYS A 71 34.51 -31.16 -26.55
C LYS A 71 33.63 -32.28 -27.06
N VAL A 72 33.80 -32.69 -28.33
CA VAL A 72 33.01 -33.78 -28.93
C VAL A 72 33.28 -35.11 -28.21
N LEU A 73 34.53 -35.45 -27.89
CA LEU A 73 34.81 -36.69 -27.14
C LEU A 73 34.28 -36.63 -25.69
N THR A 74 34.27 -35.47 -25.04
CA THR A 74 33.69 -35.29 -23.71
C THR A 74 32.18 -35.50 -23.75
N TYR A 75 31.53 -35.04 -24.82
CA TYR A 75 30.11 -35.26 -25.05
C TYR A 75 29.77 -36.72 -25.41
N LEU A 76 30.47 -37.33 -26.37
CA LEU A 76 30.22 -38.71 -26.77
C LEU A 76 30.49 -39.72 -25.65
N THR A 77 31.38 -39.40 -24.71
CA THR A 77 31.63 -40.25 -23.52
C THR A 77 30.64 -40.00 -22.39
N SER A 78 30.03 -38.81 -22.29
CA SER A 78 29.04 -38.52 -21.25
C SER A 78 27.69 -39.22 -21.52
N VAL A 79 27.25 -39.33 -22.78
CA VAL A 79 25.96 -39.94 -23.17
C VAL A 79 25.78 -41.37 -22.58
N PRO A 80 26.68 -42.34 -22.83
CA PRO A 80 26.67 -43.64 -22.13
C PRO A 80 26.74 -43.55 -20.60
N SER A 81 27.55 -42.64 -20.08
CA SER A 81 27.89 -42.53 -18.66
C SER A 81 26.75 -41.98 -17.79
N GLN A 82 25.64 -41.52 -18.40
CA GLN A 82 24.41 -41.20 -17.67
C GLN A 82 23.71 -42.45 -17.12
N HIS A 83 23.91 -43.61 -17.74
CA HIS A 83 23.21 -44.85 -17.40
C HIS A 83 24.09 -45.88 -16.68
N GLU A 84 25.41 -45.84 -16.85
CA GLU A 84 26.36 -46.84 -16.32
C GLU A 84 27.55 -46.18 -15.59
N SER A 85 27.92 -46.69 -14.41
CA SER A 85 28.94 -46.05 -13.53
C SER A 85 30.38 -46.56 -13.67
N ASP A 86 30.64 -47.55 -14.54
CA ASP A 86 31.99 -48.02 -14.94
C ASP A 86 32.08 -48.17 -16.47
N THR A 87 31.57 -47.17 -17.20
CA THR A 87 31.53 -47.18 -18.66
C THR A 87 32.94 -47.17 -19.27
N LYS A 88 33.26 -48.22 -20.02
CA LYS A 88 34.53 -48.38 -20.75
C LYS A 88 34.36 -48.04 -22.23
N PHE A 89 35.41 -47.51 -22.85
CA PHE A 89 35.42 -47.10 -24.25
C PHE A 89 36.48 -47.83 -25.07
N ILE A 90 36.12 -48.25 -26.28
CA ILE A 90 37.03 -48.67 -27.34
C ILE A 90 37.02 -47.59 -28.41
N LEU A 91 38.21 -47.19 -28.86
CA LEU A 91 38.36 -46.18 -29.91
C LEU A 91 38.84 -46.82 -31.21
N ILE A 92 38.08 -46.67 -32.29
CA ILE A 92 38.50 -47.09 -33.64
C ILE A 92 38.96 -45.86 -34.41
N LEU A 93 40.23 -45.85 -34.83
CA LEU A 93 40.81 -44.82 -35.68
C LEU A 93 40.94 -45.36 -37.10
N ASP A 94 40.07 -44.92 -38.01
CA ASP A 94 40.18 -45.25 -39.42
C ASP A 94 41.05 -44.23 -40.16
N ARG A 95 42.21 -44.67 -40.66
CA ARG A 95 43.18 -43.82 -41.37
C ARG A 95 43.70 -44.53 -42.62
N ARG A 96 42.87 -45.36 -43.26
CA ARG A 96 43.23 -46.22 -44.41
C ARG A 96 43.72 -45.42 -45.63
N LEU A 97 43.21 -44.20 -45.84
CA LEU A 97 43.52 -43.31 -46.96
C LEU A 97 44.54 -42.20 -46.62
N ASP A 98 45.03 -42.17 -45.37
CA ASP A 98 45.72 -41.02 -44.79
C ASP A 98 47.25 -41.23 -44.67
N THR A 99 47.93 -40.49 -43.80
CA THR A 99 49.38 -40.50 -43.60
C THR A 99 49.77 -40.90 -42.18
N TRP A 100 50.97 -41.46 -42.01
CA TRP A 100 51.52 -41.76 -40.67
C TRP A 100 51.59 -40.50 -39.77
N THR A 101 51.86 -39.34 -40.36
CA THR A 101 51.80 -38.03 -39.70
C THR A 101 50.40 -37.71 -39.18
N SER A 102 49.34 -37.99 -39.93
CA SER A 102 47.95 -37.82 -39.47
C SER A 102 47.58 -38.79 -38.35
N VAL A 103 48.06 -40.05 -38.41
CA VAL A 103 47.91 -41.01 -37.31
C VAL A 103 48.57 -40.46 -36.03
N LYS A 104 49.83 -39.97 -36.10
CA LYS A 104 50.53 -39.39 -34.94
C LYS A 104 49.78 -38.15 -34.39
N THR A 105 49.33 -37.25 -35.26
CA THR A 105 48.53 -36.08 -34.88
C THR A 105 47.20 -36.46 -34.23
N THR A 106 46.51 -37.49 -34.76
CA THR A 106 45.26 -38.02 -34.19
C THR A 106 45.50 -38.56 -32.78
N LEU A 107 46.50 -39.45 -32.61
CA LEU A 107 46.88 -40.02 -31.31
C LEU A 107 47.27 -38.93 -30.28
N GLN A 108 47.92 -37.85 -30.73
CA GLN A 108 48.25 -36.71 -29.87
C GLN A 108 47.01 -35.90 -29.45
N LYS A 109 46.07 -35.63 -30.37
CA LYS A 109 44.83 -34.91 -30.04
C LYS A 109 43.95 -35.67 -29.05
N ILE A 110 43.94 -37.02 -29.09
CA ILE A 110 43.17 -37.87 -28.16
C ILE A 110 43.92 -38.26 -26.88
N ALA A 111 45.16 -37.82 -26.67
CA ALA A 111 46.00 -38.27 -25.55
C ALA A 111 45.40 -37.93 -24.17
N SER A 112 44.54 -36.91 -24.12
CA SER A 112 43.75 -36.51 -22.95
C SER A 112 42.29 -36.95 -23.08
N PHE A 113 42.05 -38.24 -23.39
CA PHE A 113 40.72 -38.79 -23.55
C PHE A 113 39.90 -38.67 -22.23
N PRO A 114 38.62 -38.21 -22.28
CA PRO A 114 37.87 -37.84 -21.08
C PRO A 114 37.20 -39.01 -20.33
N GLY A 115 37.06 -40.18 -20.94
CA GLY A 115 36.43 -41.38 -20.34
C GLY A 115 37.41 -42.50 -19.95
N ASN A 116 36.88 -43.62 -19.46
CA ASN A 116 37.66 -44.83 -19.16
C ASN A 116 38.04 -45.57 -20.46
N LEU A 117 39.07 -45.09 -21.15
CA LEU A 117 39.56 -45.67 -22.40
C LEU A 117 40.23 -47.02 -22.12
N HIS A 118 39.68 -48.08 -22.70
CA HIS A 118 40.15 -49.45 -22.52
C HIS A 118 41.15 -49.87 -23.60
N LEU A 119 40.87 -49.52 -24.87
CA LEU A 119 41.61 -50.03 -26.03
C LEU A 119 41.50 -49.05 -27.21
N VAL A 120 42.60 -48.85 -27.94
CA VAL A 120 42.61 -48.10 -29.22
C VAL A 120 42.99 -49.05 -30.35
N MET A 121 42.17 -49.11 -31.39
CA MET A 121 42.42 -49.87 -32.62
C MET A 121 42.65 -48.89 -33.77
N VAL A 122 43.68 -49.11 -34.58
CA VAL A 122 44.06 -48.20 -35.68
C VAL A 122 44.11 -48.98 -36.98
N LEU A 123 43.21 -48.68 -37.91
CA LEU A 123 43.29 -49.17 -39.29
C LEU A 123 44.33 -48.34 -40.04
N ARG A 124 45.48 -48.95 -40.32
CA ARG A 124 46.66 -48.20 -40.81
C ARG A 124 46.56 -47.79 -42.29
N PRO A 125 47.26 -46.71 -42.69
CA PRO A 125 47.35 -46.30 -44.10
C PRO A 125 47.78 -47.43 -45.03
N THR A 126 47.07 -47.57 -46.15
CA THR A 126 47.21 -48.76 -47.02
C THR A 126 48.34 -48.67 -48.04
N GLY A 127 48.97 -47.49 -48.21
CA GLY A 127 49.98 -47.19 -49.23
C GLY A 127 51.27 -48.00 -49.12
N PHE A 128 51.84 -48.39 -50.28
CA PHE A 128 52.97 -49.33 -50.39
C PHE A 128 54.21 -48.95 -49.56
N PHE A 129 54.59 -47.66 -49.57
CA PHE A 129 55.70 -47.16 -48.74
C PHE A 129 55.28 -46.91 -47.28
N GLN A 130 54.01 -46.58 -47.02
CA GLN A 130 53.56 -46.19 -45.68
C GLN A 130 53.53 -47.38 -44.71
N ARG A 131 53.17 -48.60 -45.15
CA ARG A 131 53.10 -49.79 -44.29
C ARG A 131 54.40 -49.99 -43.48
N THR A 132 55.54 -50.01 -44.16
CA THR A 132 56.87 -50.18 -43.54
C THR A 132 57.22 -49.02 -42.60
N PHE A 133 56.87 -47.78 -42.96
CA PHE A 133 57.08 -46.61 -42.10
C PHE A 133 56.15 -46.58 -40.88
N THR A 134 54.93 -47.14 -40.94
CA THR A 134 54.05 -47.24 -39.76
C THR A 134 54.58 -48.25 -38.73
N ASP A 135 55.04 -49.43 -39.17
CA ASP A 135 55.55 -50.46 -38.25
C ASP A 135 56.87 -50.06 -37.59
N ILE A 136 57.74 -49.33 -38.32
CA ILE A 136 58.97 -48.77 -37.77
C ILE A 136 58.65 -47.55 -36.90
N GLY A 137 57.84 -46.61 -37.40
CA GLY A 137 57.47 -45.38 -36.69
C GLY A 137 56.81 -45.65 -35.34
N PHE A 138 55.88 -46.60 -35.27
CA PHE A 138 55.22 -46.99 -34.02
C PHE A 138 56.21 -47.60 -33.02
N ARG A 139 57.06 -48.55 -33.46
CA ARG A 139 58.08 -49.18 -32.59
C ARG A 139 59.12 -48.20 -32.04
N PHE A 140 59.45 -47.14 -32.77
CA PHE A 140 60.41 -46.11 -32.34
C PHE A 140 59.79 -44.92 -31.60
N SER A 141 58.46 -44.79 -31.55
CA SER A 141 57.77 -43.69 -30.84
C SER A 141 56.82 -44.17 -29.74
N GLN A 142 56.85 -45.46 -29.37
CA GLN A 142 56.04 -46.01 -28.29
C GLN A 142 56.28 -45.31 -26.92
N GLU A 143 57.46 -44.71 -26.73
CA GLU A 143 57.80 -43.90 -25.54
C GLU A 143 57.36 -42.42 -25.64
N ASP A 144 57.08 -41.89 -26.84
CA ASP A 144 56.59 -40.50 -27.06
C ASP A 144 55.11 -40.34 -26.68
N PHE A 145 54.32 -41.42 -26.70
CA PHE A 145 52.87 -41.36 -26.53
C PHE A 145 52.49 -41.44 -25.05
N LEU A 146 51.80 -40.40 -24.54
CA LEU A 146 51.36 -40.32 -23.15
C LEU A 146 50.24 -41.32 -22.76
N LEU A 147 49.72 -42.07 -23.73
CA LEU A 147 48.68 -43.10 -23.55
C LEU A 147 49.30 -44.38 -22.98
N LYS A 148 49.12 -44.63 -21.67
CA LYS A 148 49.56 -45.86 -20.97
C LYS A 148 48.73 -47.12 -21.31
N LEU A 149 48.08 -47.14 -22.48
CA LEU A 149 47.03 -48.09 -22.86
C LEU A 149 47.43 -48.89 -24.11
N PRO A 150 46.87 -50.10 -24.30
CA PRO A 150 47.14 -50.88 -25.51
C PRO A 150 46.62 -50.16 -26.75
N VAL A 151 47.51 -49.98 -27.73
CA VAL A 151 47.19 -49.51 -29.09
C VAL A 151 47.48 -50.65 -30.06
N VAL A 152 46.46 -51.08 -30.81
CA VAL A 152 46.53 -52.21 -31.76
C VAL A 152 46.51 -51.66 -33.18
N MET A 153 47.60 -51.90 -33.92
CA MET A 153 47.70 -51.53 -35.34
C MET A 153 47.15 -52.67 -36.21
N LEU A 154 46.07 -52.41 -36.93
CA LEU A 154 45.38 -53.36 -37.80
C LEU A 154 45.78 -53.13 -39.26
N SER A 155 45.92 -54.20 -40.04
CA SER A 155 46.31 -54.18 -41.46
C SER A 155 45.12 -54.22 -42.41
N SER A 156 43.98 -54.71 -41.95
CA SER A 156 42.74 -54.81 -42.73
C SER A 156 41.50 -54.63 -41.85
N VAL A 157 40.36 -54.38 -42.49
CA VAL A 157 39.04 -54.39 -41.83
C VAL A 157 38.70 -55.79 -41.30
N SER A 158 39.12 -56.85 -42.01
CA SER A 158 38.95 -58.24 -41.56
C SER A 158 39.69 -58.53 -40.25
N ASP A 159 40.76 -57.79 -39.94
CA ASP A 159 41.46 -57.92 -38.65
C ASP A 159 40.60 -57.37 -37.50
N LEU A 160 39.78 -56.33 -37.76
CA LEU A 160 38.90 -55.69 -36.77
C LEU A 160 37.81 -56.67 -36.28
N LEU A 161 37.26 -57.46 -37.19
CA LEU A 161 36.27 -58.52 -36.92
C LEU A 161 36.81 -59.65 -36.03
N THR A 162 38.12 -59.74 -35.81
CA THR A 162 38.68 -60.69 -34.82
C THR A 162 38.48 -60.19 -33.38
N TYR A 163 38.38 -58.88 -33.18
CA TYR A 163 38.22 -58.23 -31.88
C TYR A 163 36.77 -57.86 -31.55
N ILE A 164 36.01 -57.39 -32.53
CA ILE A 164 34.63 -56.88 -32.38
C ILE A 164 33.69 -57.71 -33.28
N ASP A 165 32.46 -57.92 -32.84
CA ASP A 165 31.45 -58.65 -33.60
C ASP A 165 30.98 -57.86 -34.84
N GLU A 166 30.66 -58.55 -35.93
CA GLU A 166 30.14 -57.96 -37.17
C GLU A 166 28.87 -57.15 -36.91
N GLN A 167 28.01 -57.60 -35.99
CA GLN A 167 26.76 -56.93 -35.63
C GLN A 167 26.96 -55.63 -34.81
N GLN A 168 28.20 -55.32 -34.42
CA GLN A 168 28.54 -54.18 -33.55
C GLN A 168 29.39 -53.11 -34.27
N LEU A 169 29.62 -53.27 -35.58
CA LEU A 169 30.38 -52.36 -36.45
C LEU A 169 29.51 -51.86 -37.60
N THR A 170 29.74 -50.63 -38.04
CA THR A 170 29.04 -50.05 -39.19
C THR A 170 29.56 -50.63 -40.52
N PRO A 171 28.80 -50.53 -41.63
CA PRO A 171 29.18 -51.13 -42.92
C PRO A 171 30.53 -50.67 -43.47
N GLU A 172 30.96 -49.43 -43.19
CA GLU A 172 32.24 -48.86 -43.63
C GLU A 172 33.44 -49.55 -42.96
N LEU A 173 33.18 -50.15 -41.80
CA LEU A 173 34.08 -50.98 -40.99
C LEU A 173 33.78 -52.48 -41.13
N GLY A 174 33.02 -52.87 -42.16
CA GLY A 174 32.77 -54.28 -42.51
C GLY A 174 31.83 -55.02 -41.57
N GLY A 175 30.94 -54.31 -40.87
CA GLY A 175 29.87 -54.89 -40.06
C GLY A 175 28.45 -54.67 -40.62
N THR A 176 27.44 -54.99 -39.82
CA THR A 176 26.01 -54.89 -40.17
C THR A 176 25.20 -53.94 -39.27
N LEU A 177 25.86 -53.14 -38.41
CA LEU A 177 25.16 -52.17 -37.55
C LEU A 177 24.73 -50.95 -38.37
N GLU A 178 23.44 -50.80 -38.62
CA GLU A 178 22.91 -49.61 -39.28
C GLU A 178 23.07 -48.38 -38.38
N TYR A 179 23.66 -47.31 -38.93
CA TYR A 179 23.90 -46.06 -38.22
C TYR A 179 23.79 -44.88 -39.18
N CYS A 180 22.94 -43.91 -38.85
CA CYS A 180 22.81 -42.66 -39.59
C CYS A 180 23.26 -41.50 -38.68
N HIS A 181 24.42 -40.90 -38.97
CA HIS A 181 25.02 -39.89 -38.11
C HIS A 181 24.14 -38.62 -37.96
N SER A 182 23.59 -38.13 -39.07
CA SER A 182 22.73 -36.94 -39.08
C SER A 182 21.44 -37.15 -38.28
N GLU A 183 20.78 -38.30 -38.44
CA GLU A 183 19.60 -38.67 -37.66
C GLU A 183 19.93 -38.79 -36.18
N TRP A 184 21.05 -39.44 -35.81
CA TRP A 184 21.49 -39.53 -34.42
C TRP A 184 21.69 -38.15 -33.78
N VAL A 185 22.34 -37.20 -34.47
CA VAL A 185 22.52 -35.82 -33.98
C VAL A 185 21.18 -35.08 -33.86
N ILE A 186 20.25 -35.25 -34.82
CA ILE A 186 18.92 -34.65 -34.78
C ILE A 186 18.11 -35.18 -33.59
N PHE A 187 18.02 -36.50 -33.43
CA PHE A 187 17.30 -37.14 -32.32
C PHE A 187 17.87 -36.72 -30.97
N ARG A 188 19.20 -36.78 -30.82
CA ARG A 188 19.90 -36.39 -29.58
C ARG A 188 19.60 -34.94 -29.19
N THR A 189 19.68 -34.03 -30.16
CA THR A 189 19.37 -32.60 -29.96
C THR A 189 17.92 -32.39 -29.53
N ALA A 190 16.98 -33.16 -30.10
CA ALA A 190 15.57 -33.04 -29.78
C ALA A 190 15.21 -33.62 -28.39
N ILE A 191 15.80 -34.76 -27.99
CA ILE A 191 15.63 -35.34 -26.63
C ILE A 191 16.12 -34.35 -25.56
N GLU A 192 17.30 -33.75 -25.75
CA GLU A 192 17.85 -32.78 -24.81
C GLU A 192 17.04 -31.48 -24.77
N SER A 193 16.58 -30.98 -25.93
CA SER A 193 15.71 -29.80 -26.02
C SER A 193 14.38 -30.03 -25.29
N PHE A 194 13.79 -31.21 -25.43
CA PHE A 194 12.59 -31.61 -24.69
C PHE A 194 12.86 -31.65 -23.17
N ALA A 195 13.95 -32.30 -22.73
CA ALA A 195 14.31 -32.36 -21.31
C ALA A 195 14.57 -30.97 -20.69
N LEU A 196 15.22 -30.06 -21.42
CA LEU A 196 15.40 -28.66 -21.01
C LEU A 196 14.07 -27.92 -20.90
N THR A 197 13.15 -28.09 -21.86
CA THR A 197 11.85 -27.40 -21.83
C THR A 197 10.95 -27.94 -20.72
N VAL A 198 11.00 -29.25 -20.45
CA VAL A 198 10.36 -29.89 -19.28
C VAL A 198 10.91 -29.30 -17.97
N LYS A 199 12.23 -29.11 -17.85
CA LYS A 199 12.89 -28.45 -16.71
C LYS A 199 12.44 -27.00 -16.53
N GLU A 200 12.35 -26.21 -17.60
CA GLU A 200 11.86 -24.82 -17.56
C GLU A 200 10.41 -24.74 -17.05
N ILE A 201 9.54 -25.65 -17.49
CA ILE A 201 8.16 -25.74 -17.00
C ILE A 201 8.12 -26.06 -15.50
N ALA A 202 8.97 -26.97 -15.04
CA ALA A 202 9.14 -27.29 -13.62
C ALA A 202 9.52 -26.07 -12.79
N GLN A 203 10.50 -25.29 -13.27
CA GLN A 203 10.98 -24.07 -12.62
C GLN A 203 9.88 -23.01 -12.58
N MET A 204 9.17 -22.78 -13.69
CA MET A 204 8.03 -21.85 -13.73
C MET A 204 6.93 -22.25 -12.72
N LEU A 205 6.63 -23.55 -12.58
CA LEU A 205 5.66 -24.07 -11.61
C LEU A 205 6.15 -23.95 -10.15
N GLN A 206 7.43 -24.21 -9.90
CA GLN A 206 8.03 -24.05 -8.57
C GLN A 206 8.03 -22.58 -8.15
N CYS A 207 8.47 -21.68 -9.03
CA CYS A 207 8.44 -20.23 -8.81
C CYS A 207 7.01 -19.75 -8.56
N PHE A 208 6.05 -20.12 -9.42
CA PHE A 208 4.63 -19.81 -9.21
C PHE A 208 4.09 -20.33 -7.86
N GLY A 209 4.50 -21.54 -7.44
CA GLY A 209 4.18 -22.08 -6.13
C GLY A 209 4.76 -21.25 -4.97
N THR A 210 5.96 -20.70 -5.10
CA THR A 210 6.58 -19.83 -4.08
C THR A 210 6.11 -18.38 -4.14
N GLU A 211 5.78 -17.87 -5.32
CA GLU A 211 5.40 -16.47 -5.62
C GLU A 211 3.90 -16.22 -5.44
N LEU A 212 3.13 -17.19 -4.96
CA LEU A 212 1.70 -17.05 -4.66
C LEU A 212 1.36 -16.02 -3.55
N ALA A 213 2.35 -15.23 -3.12
CA ALA A 213 2.25 -14.05 -2.28
C ALA A 213 2.35 -12.71 -3.05
N GLY A 214 2.63 -12.71 -4.36
CA GLY A 214 2.64 -11.50 -5.20
C GLY A 214 3.03 -11.71 -6.67
N GLU A 215 2.18 -11.18 -7.56
CA GLU A 215 2.51 -10.72 -8.93
C GLU A 215 3.29 -11.66 -9.90
N THR A 216 2.60 -12.58 -10.60
CA THR A 216 3.11 -13.10 -11.88
C THR A 216 2.04 -13.32 -12.96
N ARG A 217 2.15 -12.62 -14.09
CA ARG A 217 1.33 -12.84 -15.31
C ARG A 217 1.61 -14.20 -15.97
N ASN A 218 2.75 -14.82 -15.65
CA ASN A 218 3.27 -16.02 -16.32
C ASN A 218 2.43 -17.28 -16.06
N GLY A 219 1.79 -17.40 -14.89
CA GLY A 219 0.99 -18.58 -14.51
C GLY A 219 -0.19 -18.88 -15.44
N LEU A 220 -0.73 -17.87 -16.13
CA LEU A 220 -1.85 -18.05 -17.07
C LEU A 220 -1.44 -18.72 -18.38
N SER A 221 -0.17 -18.60 -18.78
CA SER A 221 0.37 -19.28 -19.99
C SER A 221 0.75 -20.74 -19.75
N LEU A 222 0.80 -21.15 -18.48
CA LEU A 222 1.43 -22.38 -18.03
C LEU A 222 0.69 -23.65 -18.51
N PRO A 223 -0.66 -23.74 -18.49
CA PRO A 223 -1.38 -24.89 -19.06
C PRO A 223 -1.10 -25.07 -20.55
N HIS A 224 -1.16 -23.99 -21.34
CA HIS A 224 -0.88 -24.06 -22.78
C HIS A 224 0.55 -24.51 -23.09
N LYS A 225 1.53 -24.11 -22.27
CA LYS A 225 2.92 -24.59 -22.39
C LYS A 225 3.05 -26.07 -22.05
N ILE A 226 2.42 -26.54 -20.98
CA ILE A 226 2.40 -27.97 -20.60
C ILE A 226 1.79 -28.80 -21.74
N THR A 227 0.63 -28.41 -22.26
CA THR A 227 -0.01 -29.11 -23.40
C THR A 227 0.87 -29.12 -24.66
N ALA A 228 1.61 -28.04 -24.95
CA ALA A 228 2.51 -27.98 -26.10
C ALA A 228 3.69 -28.95 -25.96
N VAL A 229 4.37 -28.94 -24.80
CA VAL A 229 5.52 -29.81 -24.52
C VAL A 229 5.10 -31.28 -24.41
N THR A 230 3.91 -31.57 -23.87
CA THR A 230 3.34 -32.93 -23.89
C THR A 230 3.14 -33.44 -25.33
N LYS A 231 2.74 -32.58 -26.28
CA LYS A 231 2.65 -32.97 -27.70
C LYS A 231 4.03 -33.22 -28.32
N GLU A 232 5.00 -32.36 -28.04
CA GLU A 232 6.40 -32.52 -28.50
C GLU A 232 7.00 -33.86 -28.02
N GLY A 233 6.88 -34.17 -26.73
CA GLY A 233 7.38 -35.43 -26.19
C GLY A 233 6.64 -36.66 -26.74
N ASN A 234 5.32 -36.59 -26.97
CA ASN A 234 4.59 -37.70 -27.61
C ASN A 234 5.05 -37.91 -29.07
N LEU A 235 5.37 -36.84 -29.81
CA LEU A 235 5.94 -36.95 -31.16
C LEU A 235 7.33 -37.61 -31.13
N LEU A 236 8.19 -37.20 -30.19
CA LEU A 236 9.50 -37.84 -29.97
C LEU A 236 9.36 -39.32 -29.59
N LEU A 237 8.38 -39.68 -28.77
CA LEU A 237 8.10 -41.08 -28.44
C LEU A 237 7.74 -41.89 -29.69
N SER A 238 6.87 -41.35 -30.55
CA SER A 238 6.43 -42.02 -31.79
C SER A 238 7.55 -42.22 -32.82
N SER A 239 8.63 -41.43 -32.77
CA SER A 239 9.79 -41.64 -33.65
C SER A 239 10.73 -42.78 -33.22
N PHE A 240 10.51 -43.39 -32.05
CA PHE A 240 11.18 -44.63 -31.64
C PHE A 240 10.34 -45.89 -31.91
N GLU A 241 9.11 -45.74 -32.39
CA GLU A 241 8.21 -46.85 -32.70
C GLU A 241 8.33 -47.18 -34.19
N GLU A 242 8.92 -48.34 -34.51
CA GLU A 242 8.95 -48.82 -35.90
C GLU A 242 7.52 -49.07 -36.41
N PRO A 243 7.22 -48.77 -37.68
CA PRO A 243 5.92 -49.09 -38.27
C PRO A 243 5.74 -50.61 -38.35
N ASP A 244 4.73 -51.11 -37.64
CA ASP A 244 4.39 -52.54 -37.46
C ASP A 244 4.35 -53.32 -38.79
N SER A 245 5.49 -53.90 -39.16
CA SER A 245 5.62 -54.79 -40.31
C SER A 245 5.28 -56.21 -39.86
N GLY A 246 3.98 -56.49 -39.88
CA GLY A 246 3.43 -57.69 -39.26
C GLY A 246 3.94 -58.99 -39.87
N GLU A 247 4.90 -59.64 -39.21
CA GLU A 247 4.93 -61.10 -39.03
C GLU A 247 5.73 -61.50 -37.77
N CYS A 248 5.42 -62.68 -37.23
CA CYS A 248 5.77 -63.04 -35.85
C CYS A 248 7.20 -63.60 -35.70
N SER A 249 7.92 -63.18 -34.67
CA SER A 249 8.91 -64.01 -33.96
C SER A 249 8.99 -63.64 -32.49
N GLN A 250 8.66 -64.59 -31.61
CA GLN A 250 8.89 -64.47 -30.18
C GLN A 250 10.39 -64.65 -29.86
N ASP A 251 10.86 -64.09 -28.74
CA ASP A 251 12.25 -64.15 -28.24
C ASP A 251 13.33 -63.37 -29.01
N GLN A 252 13.02 -62.14 -29.43
CA GLN A 252 14.02 -61.07 -29.43
C GLN A 252 13.61 -59.95 -28.48
N GLN A 253 14.23 -59.92 -27.30
CA GLN A 253 14.31 -58.69 -26.50
C GLN A 253 15.26 -57.73 -27.23
N GLN A 254 14.75 -56.96 -28.19
CA GLN A 254 15.41 -55.70 -28.56
C GLN A 254 15.47 -54.85 -27.29
N GLU A 255 16.68 -54.64 -26.76
CA GLU A 255 16.92 -53.71 -25.67
C GLU A 255 16.45 -52.32 -26.15
N ARG A 256 15.33 -51.83 -25.58
CA ARG A 256 14.80 -50.51 -25.94
C ARG A 256 15.86 -49.46 -25.62
N PRO A 257 16.15 -48.50 -26.50
CA PRO A 257 17.16 -47.48 -26.24
C PRO A 257 16.88 -46.75 -24.92
N GLY A 258 17.91 -46.50 -24.10
CA GLY A 258 17.76 -45.75 -22.84
C GLY A 258 17.16 -44.34 -23.02
N ASP A 259 17.23 -43.81 -24.24
CA ASP A 259 16.58 -42.59 -24.68
C ASP A 259 15.04 -42.69 -24.66
N TRP A 260 14.47 -43.84 -25.06
CA TRP A 260 13.03 -44.08 -25.03
C TRP A 260 12.51 -44.08 -23.59
N GLU A 261 13.22 -44.77 -22.69
CA GLU A 261 12.89 -44.78 -21.25
C GLU A 261 12.97 -43.37 -20.65
N THR A 262 13.97 -42.58 -21.07
CA THR A 262 14.17 -41.20 -20.63
C THR A 262 13.02 -40.28 -21.05
N VAL A 263 12.62 -40.31 -22.34
CA VAL A 263 11.50 -39.51 -22.86
C VAL A 263 10.17 -39.93 -22.20
N ASN A 264 9.92 -41.24 -22.09
CA ASN A 264 8.71 -41.78 -21.47
C ASN A 264 8.60 -41.39 -19.97
N ARG A 265 9.72 -41.42 -19.23
CA ARG A 265 9.79 -41.00 -17.84
C ARG A 265 9.45 -39.51 -17.65
N LEU A 266 10.05 -38.64 -18.46
CA LEU A 266 9.80 -37.19 -18.42
C LEU A 266 8.34 -36.87 -18.78
N LEU A 267 7.75 -37.56 -19.77
CA LEU A 267 6.33 -37.45 -20.11
C LEU A 267 5.41 -37.87 -18.96
N GLY A 268 5.71 -38.98 -18.28
CA GLY A 268 4.94 -39.46 -17.13
C GLY A 268 4.89 -38.43 -16.00
N GLN A 269 6.05 -37.89 -15.62
CA GLN A 269 6.16 -36.88 -14.57
C GLN A 269 5.49 -35.55 -14.97
N LEU A 270 5.57 -35.16 -16.25
CA LEU A 270 4.90 -33.95 -16.76
C LEU A 270 3.38 -34.03 -16.58
N ARG A 271 2.78 -35.20 -16.84
CA ARG A 271 1.33 -35.45 -16.63
C ARG A 271 0.93 -35.48 -15.15
N GLU A 272 1.76 -36.05 -14.28
CA GLU A 272 1.52 -36.00 -12.83
C GLU A 272 1.54 -34.56 -12.30
N MET A 273 2.46 -33.76 -12.83
CA MET A 273 2.62 -32.34 -12.48
C MET A 273 1.45 -31.48 -13.03
N GLU A 274 0.99 -31.71 -14.25
CA GLU A 274 -0.23 -31.10 -14.83
C GLU A 274 -1.46 -31.38 -13.93
N THR A 275 -1.69 -32.65 -13.61
CA THR A 275 -2.80 -33.08 -12.73
C THR A 275 -2.72 -32.45 -11.34
N ALA A 276 -1.51 -32.28 -10.80
CA ALA A 276 -1.30 -31.63 -9.51
C ALA A 276 -1.53 -30.10 -9.55
N PHE A 277 -1.25 -29.46 -10.70
CA PHE A 277 -1.48 -28.04 -10.94
C PHE A 277 -2.98 -27.74 -11.06
N ASP A 278 -3.72 -28.47 -11.90
CA ASP A 278 -5.16 -28.22 -12.11
C ASP A 278 -5.95 -28.35 -10.81
N GLY A 279 -5.73 -29.46 -10.08
CA GLY A 279 -6.36 -29.72 -8.79
C GLY A 279 -5.94 -28.74 -7.66
N PHE A 280 -4.94 -27.89 -7.90
CA PHE A 280 -4.59 -26.75 -7.06
C PHE A 280 -5.23 -25.44 -7.58
N TRP A 281 -5.14 -25.19 -8.88
CA TRP A 281 -5.56 -23.95 -9.54
C TRP A 281 -7.07 -23.71 -9.39
N GLU A 282 -7.92 -24.72 -9.65
CA GLU A 282 -9.39 -24.60 -9.47
C GLU A 282 -9.78 -24.00 -8.10
N LYS A 283 -9.15 -24.49 -7.03
CA LYS A 283 -9.42 -24.06 -5.66
C LYS A 283 -8.78 -22.71 -5.33
N HIS A 284 -7.67 -22.39 -5.98
CA HIS A 284 -7.04 -21.08 -5.82
C HIS A 284 -7.86 -19.99 -6.51
N GLN A 285 -8.30 -20.24 -7.74
CA GLN A 285 -9.19 -19.38 -8.51
C GLN A 285 -10.50 -19.13 -7.75
N LEU A 286 -11.21 -20.17 -7.30
CA LEU A 286 -12.43 -20.01 -6.51
C LEU A 286 -12.21 -19.13 -5.27
N LYS A 287 -11.07 -19.27 -4.59
CA LYS A 287 -10.74 -18.45 -3.43
C LYS A 287 -10.50 -16.98 -3.81
N MET A 288 -9.87 -16.71 -4.95
CA MET A 288 -9.66 -15.35 -5.48
C MET A 288 -10.97 -14.69 -5.94
N GLU A 289 -11.85 -15.44 -6.57
CA GLU A 289 -13.21 -14.99 -6.90
C GLU A 289 -14.00 -14.63 -5.64
N GLN A 290 -13.91 -15.45 -4.58
CA GLN A 290 -14.52 -15.14 -3.28
C GLN A 290 -13.88 -13.90 -2.62
N TYR A 291 -12.55 -13.72 -2.67
CA TYR A 291 -11.92 -12.47 -2.19
C TYR A 291 -12.48 -11.22 -2.91
N LEU A 292 -12.71 -11.31 -4.24
CA LEU A 292 -13.32 -10.23 -5.01
C LEU A 292 -14.79 -10.01 -4.65
N GLN A 293 -15.57 -11.07 -4.45
CA GLN A 293 -16.97 -11.00 -4.02
C GLN A 293 -17.10 -10.30 -2.66
N LEU A 294 -16.29 -10.70 -1.67
CA LEU A 294 -16.26 -10.03 -0.37
C LEU A 294 -15.88 -8.55 -0.50
N TRP A 295 -14.84 -8.23 -1.26
CA TRP A 295 -14.38 -6.84 -1.41
C TRP A 295 -15.45 -5.94 -2.05
N LYS A 296 -16.17 -6.42 -3.07
CA LYS A 296 -17.31 -5.69 -3.67
C LYS A 296 -18.45 -5.51 -2.66
N PHE A 297 -18.78 -6.56 -1.91
CA PHE A 297 -19.80 -6.52 -0.86
C PHE A 297 -19.44 -5.53 0.26
N GLU A 298 -18.20 -5.56 0.77
CA GLU A 298 -17.70 -4.63 1.78
C GLU A 298 -17.76 -3.17 1.30
N GLN A 299 -17.43 -2.90 0.02
CA GLN A 299 -17.55 -1.56 -0.54
C GLN A 299 -19.01 -1.07 -0.52
N SER A 300 -19.95 -1.87 -1.04
CA SER A 300 -21.38 -1.49 -1.05
C SER A 300 -21.98 -1.40 0.35
N PHE A 301 -21.54 -2.25 1.29
CA PHE A 301 -21.92 -2.15 2.70
C PHE A 301 -21.46 -0.82 3.31
N GLN A 302 -20.18 -0.45 3.15
CA GLN A 302 -19.65 0.78 3.75
C GLN A 302 -20.25 2.04 3.11
N GLU A 303 -20.50 2.03 1.80
CA GLU A 303 -21.16 3.14 1.09
C GLU A 303 -22.58 3.40 1.64
N VAL A 304 -23.40 2.35 1.73
CA VAL A 304 -24.79 2.49 2.24
C VAL A 304 -24.80 2.78 3.74
N LYS A 305 -23.91 2.16 4.53
CA LYS A 305 -23.78 2.45 5.97
C LYS A 305 -23.45 3.92 6.21
N ASN A 306 -22.42 4.46 5.56
CA ASN A 306 -22.02 5.86 5.72
C ASN A 306 -23.15 6.82 5.30
N ALA A 307 -23.91 6.48 4.24
CA ALA A 307 -25.05 7.29 3.82
C ALA A 307 -26.19 7.28 4.84
N ILE A 308 -26.48 6.14 5.47
CA ILE A 308 -27.47 6.03 6.55
C ILE A 308 -27.01 6.82 7.79
N GLU A 309 -25.75 6.65 8.23
CA GLU A 309 -25.18 7.40 9.37
C GLU A 309 -25.20 8.92 9.13
N PHE A 310 -24.89 9.37 7.92
CA PHE A 310 -24.97 10.78 7.54
C PHE A 310 -26.40 11.34 7.55
N LEU A 311 -27.37 10.56 7.06
CA LEU A 311 -28.78 10.95 7.08
C LEU A 311 -29.35 10.95 8.51
N MET A 312 -28.94 9.99 9.36
CA MET A 312 -29.24 10.00 10.80
C MET A 312 -28.68 11.26 11.48
N GLY A 313 -27.46 11.69 11.11
CA GLY A 313 -26.85 12.93 11.59
C GLY A 313 -27.70 14.17 11.26
N GLN A 314 -28.05 14.37 9.99
CA GLN A 314 -28.89 15.50 9.57
C GLN A 314 -30.29 15.46 10.19
N GLN A 315 -30.92 14.28 10.23
CA GLN A 315 -32.22 14.10 10.85
C GLN A 315 -32.19 14.42 12.35
N ALA A 316 -31.08 14.13 13.05
CA ALA A 316 -30.92 14.41 14.47
C ALA A 316 -31.00 15.91 14.79
N GLU A 317 -30.47 16.77 13.91
CA GLU A 317 -30.50 18.24 14.05
C GLU A 317 -31.90 18.85 13.98
N VAL A 318 -32.86 18.20 13.32
CA VAL A 318 -34.26 18.67 13.24
C VAL A 318 -34.93 18.54 14.62
N PRO A 319 -35.41 19.63 15.26
CA PRO A 319 -36.02 19.54 16.59
C PRO A 319 -37.39 18.84 16.57
N ASP A 320 -37.62 17.98 17.56
CA ASP A 320 -38.86 17.18 17.76
C ASP A 320 -40.14 17.98 18.09
N THR A 321 -40.01 19.29 18.33
CA THR A 321 -41.09 20.21 18.75
C THR A 321 -40.94 21.56 18.01
N GLY A 322 -41.69 22.59 18.40
CA GLY A 322 -41.49 23.96 17.90
C GLY A 322 -42.48 24.94 18.51
N ASP A 323 -42.19 26.25 18.38
CA ASP A 323 -42.86 27.32 19.14
C ASP A 323 -43.96 28.05 18.37
N SER A 324 -44.14 27.73 17.08
CA SER A 324 -45.18 28.30 16.23
C SER A 324 -45.61 27.38 15.08
N ILE A 325 -46.85 27.53 14.62
CA ILE A 325 -47.44 26.77 13.51
C ILE A 325 -46.59 26.78 12.23
N PRO A 326 -46.05 27.92 11.75
CA PRO A 326 -45.25 27.94 10.52
C PRO A 326 -43.95 27.14 10.67
N GLN A 327 -43.28 27.24 11.82
CA GLN A 327 -42.05 26.50 12.10
C GLN A 327 -42.31 24.99 12.18
N VAL A 328 -43.36 24.57 12.88
CA VAL A 328 -43.72 23.14 12.99
C VAL A 328 -44.13 22.57 11.63
N LYS A 329 -44.88 23.32 10.81
CA LYS A 329 -45.22 22.92 9.44
C LYS A 329 -43.99 22.84 8.52
N GLN A 330 -42.98 23.69 8.71
CA GLN A 330 -41.74 23.58 7.96
C GLN A 330 -40.95 22.34 8.38
N ARG A 331 -40.74 22.13 9.69
CA ARG A 331 -40.04 20.95 10.23
C ARG A 331 -40.68 19.62 9.81
N LEU A 332 -42.02 19.58 9.68
CA LEU A 332 -42.73 18.42 9.13
C LEU A 332 -42.39 18.18 7.65
N LYS A 333 -42.36 19.21 6.80
CA LYS A 333 -41.91 19.07 5.40
C LYS A 333 -40.46 18.63 5.29
N ASP A 334 -39.60 19.14 6.17
CA ASP A 334 -38.18 18.78 6.20
C ASP A 334 -38.04 17.28 6.57
N LEU A 335 -38.80 16.79 7.56
CA LEU A 335 -38.84 15.36 7.88
C LEU A 335 -39.46 14.49 6.78
N ASP A 336 -40.49 14.94 6.08
CA ASP A 336 -41.07 14.20 4.94
C ASP A 336 -40.06 14.08 3.79
N HIS A 337 -39.20 15.09 3.59
CA HIS A 337 -38.07 14.99 2.66
C HIS A 337 -37.02 13.96 3.14
N PHE A 338 -36.66 13.99 4.43
CA PHE A 338 -35.75 13.02 5.00
C PHE A 338 -36.30 11.58 5.02
N ASP A 339 -37.61 11.38 5.19
CA ASP A 339 -38.24 10.05 5.05
C ASP A 339 -38.11 9.52 3.61
N GLY A 340 -38.37 10.37 2.59
CA GLY A 340 -38.14 10.01 1.20
C GLY A 340 -36.71 9.55 0.92
N MET A 341 -35.72 10.31 1.41
CA MET A 341 -34.30 9.93 1.33
C MET A 341 -34.00 8.64 2.11
N ALA A 342 -34.64 8.42 3.26
CA ALA A 342 -34.47 7.23 4.07
C ALA A 342 -35.02 5.98 3.35
N GLN A 343 -36.20 6.06 2.73
CA GLN A 343 -36.75 4.94 1.96
C GLN A 343 -35.83 4.53 0.80
N ASP A 344 -35.25 5.49 0.07
CA ASP A 344 -34.27 5.21 -0.99
C ASP A 344 -33.01 4.51 -0.46
N LEU A 345 -32.47 4.94 0.70
CA LEU A 345 -31.31 4.31 1.33
C LEU A 345 -31.63 2.93 1.90
N ILE A 346 -32.81 2.74 2.50
CA ILE A 346 -33.30 1.45 2.99
C ILE A 346 -33.47 0.47 1.82
N GLY A 347 -33.98 0.93 0.67
CA GLY A 347 -34.04 0.13 -0.56
C GLY A 347 -32.66 -0.33 -1.03
N LYS A 348 -31.66 0.55 -1.04
CA LYS A 348 -30.26 0.19 -1.34
C LYS A 348 -29.69 -0.80 -0.32
N ALA A 349 -29.98 -0.60 0.98
CA ALA A 349 -29.55 -1.51 2.04
C ALA A 349 -30.12 -2.92 1.86
N GLN A 350 -31.39 -3.04 1.49
CA GLN A 350 -32.04 -4.33 1.21
C GLN A 350 -31.36 -5.07 0.04
N VAL A 351 -30.95 -4.37 -1.03
CA VAL A 351 -30.20 -4.97 -2.15
C VAL A 351 -28.84 -5.51 -1.68
N VAL A 352 -28.09 -4.75 -0.87
CA VAL A 352 -26.80 -5.21 -0.33
C VAL A 352 -26.98 -6.40 0.62
N ILE A 353 -28.00 -6.37 1.49
CA ILE A 353 -28.35 -7.49 2.39
C ILE A 353 -28.69 -8.75 1.59
N LEU A 354 -29.50 -8.63 0.53
CA LEU A 354 -29.86 -9.75 -0.34
C LEU A 354 -28.63 -10.35 -1.04
N HIS A 355 -27.72 -9.51 -1.54
CA HIS A 355 -26.46 -9.98 -2.13
C HIS A 355 -25.59 -10.71 -1.11
N GLY A 356 -25.45 -10.18 0.12
CA GLY A 356 -24.73 -10.85 1.20
C GLY A 356 -25.34 -12.21 1.58
N HIS A 357 -26.67 -12.31 1.66
CA HIS A 357 -27.36 -13.58 1.86
C HIS A 357 -27.10 -14.58 0.71
N GLN A 358 -27.02 -14.12 -0.54
CA GLN A 358 -26.69 -14.97 -1.69
C GLN A 358 -25.24 -15.50 -1.61
N LEU A 359 -24.28 -14.65 -1.22
CA LEU A 359 -22.90 -15.09 -0.97
C LEU A 359 -22.84 -16.13 0.17
N ALA A 360 -23.57 -15.90 1.26
CA ALA A 360 -23.64 -16.85 2.37
C ALA A 360 -24.25 -18.20 1.95
N ALA A 361 -25.31 -18.19 1.13
CA ALA A 361 -25.92 -19.41 0.57
C ALA A 361 -24.94 -20.20 -0.32
N ASN A 362 -24.07 -19.51 -1.06
CA ASN A 362 -23.01 -20.10 -1.89
C ASN A 362 -21.77 -20.57 -1.09
N HIS A 363 -21.91 -20.77 0.24
CA HIS A 363 -20.84 -21.24 1.15
C HIS A 363 -19.55 -20.40 1.09
N HIS A 364 -19.69 -19.09 0.95
CA HIS A 364 -18.57 -18.15 0.90
C HIS A 364 -17.69 -18.23 2.16
N TYR A 365 -16.35 -18.24 2.03
CA TYR A 365 -15.43 -18.48 3.16
C TYR A 365 -15.61 -17.48 4.33
N ALA A 366 -16.06 -16.26 4.02
CA ALA A 366 -16.30 -15.17 4.97
C ALA A 366 -17.74 -15.10 5.55
N LEU A 367 -18.51 -16.19 5.46
CA LEU A 367 -19.94 -16.27 5.84
C LEU A 367 -20.31 -15.49 7.12
N ASN A 368 -19.58 -15.69 8.21
CA ASN A 368 -19.88 -15.04 9.50
C ASN A 368 -19.80 -13.51 9.44
N LEU A 369 -18.80 -12.96 8.73
CA LEU A 369 -18.61 -11.52 8.56
C LEU A 369 -19.71 -10.91 7.69
N ILE A 370 -20.03 -11.59 6.58
CA ILE A 370 -21.09 -11.17 5.66
C ILE A 370 -22.44 -11.13 6.39
N CYS A 371 -22.79 -12.20 7.12
CA CYS A 371 -24.02 -12.25 7.92
C CYS A 371 -24.06 -11.17 9.03
N GLN A 372 -22.92 -10.88 9.68
CA GLN A 372 -22.82 -9.80 10.67
C GLN A 372 -23.13 -8.44 10.02
N GLN A 373 -22.48 -8.12 8.90
CA GLN A 373 -22.67 -6.85 8.17
C GLN A 373 -24.10 -6.72 7.62
N CYS A 374 -24.72 -7.80 7.13
CA CYS A 374 -26.13 -7.79 6.73
C CYS A 374 -27.08 -7.46 7.90
N ASN A 375 -26.82 -8.00 9.10
CA ASN A 375 -27.63 -7.71 10.29
C ASN A 375 -27.39 -6.28 10.80
N GLU A 376 -26.15 -5.80 10.74
CA GLU A 376 -25.79 -4.42 11.11
C GLU A 376 -26.48 -3.40 10.20
N LEU A 377 -26.44 -3.59 8.89
CA LEU A 377 -27.08 -2.68 7.93
C LEU A 377 -28.61 -2.67 8.07
N ARG A 378 -29.21 -3.83 8.42
CA ARG A 378 -30.64 -3.92 8.75
C ARG A 378 -30.97 -3.09 10.00
N HIS A 379 -30.20 -3.26 11.08
CA HIS A 379 -30.43 -2.53 12.32
C HIS A 379 -30.36 -1.00 12.16
N HIS A 380 -29.37 -0.48 11.42
CA HIS A 380 -29.29 0.96 11.14
C HIS A 380 -30.46 1.45 10.26
N SER A 381 -30.90 0.63 9.30
CA SER A 381 -32.06 0.92 8.44
C SER A 381 -33.35 1.02 9.25
N ASP A 382 -33.58 0.08 10.17
CA ASP A 382 -34.75 0.05 11.04
C ASP A 382 -34.76 1.26 11.98
N LEU A 383 -33.63 1.54 12.65
CA LEU A 383 -33.46 2.64 13.60
C LEU A 383 -33.71 4.02 12.96
N LEU A 384 -33.17 4.26 11.74
CA LEU A 384 -33.42 5.49 10.98
C LEU A 384 -34.92 5.68 10.70
N SER A 385 -35.61 4.62 10.28
CA SER A 385 -37.04 4.69 9.98
C SER A 385 -37.90 4.91 11.24
N GLU A 386 -37.56 4.27 12.35
CA GLU A 386 -38.24 4.48 13.64
C GLU A 386 -38.06 5.91 14.15
N GLU A 387 -36.84 6.46 14.11
CA GLU A 387 -36.57 7.82 14.58
C GLU A 387 -37.27 8.90 13.74
N ILE A 388 -37.34 8.76 12.42
CA ILE A 388 -38.10 9.67 11.54
C ILE A 388 -39.58 9.65 11.91
N LYS A 389 -40.19 8.46 11.97
CA LYS A 389 -41.62 8.29 12.33
C LYS A 389 -41.92 8.84 13.73
N ARG A 390 -41.01 8.61 14.68
CA ARG A 390 -41.10 9.12 16.06
C ARG A 390 -41.11 10.64 16.08
N LYS A 391 -40.22 11.32 15.33
CA LYS A 391 -40.21 12.80 15.24
C LYS A 391 -41.43 13.35 14.51
N GLN A 392 -41.85 12.74 13.40
CA GLN A 392 -43.07 13.13 12.67
C GLN A 392 -44.31 13.10 13.58
N LEU A 393 -44.51 12.02 14.34
CA LEU A 393 -45.63 11.89 15.27
C LEU A 393 -45.63 12.96 16.37
N ARG A 394 -44.45 13.28 16.93
CA ARG A 394 -44.32 14.36 17.94
C ARG A 394 -44.62 15.74 17.35
N LEU A 395 -44.12 16.05 16.16
CA LEU A 395 -44.38 17.33 15.50
C LEU A 395 -45.84 17.47 15.06
N GLN A 396 -46.50 16.40 14.60
CA GLN A 396 -47.94 16.40 14.31
C GLN A 396 -48.75 16.71 15.58
N LYS A 397 -48.43 16.07 16.71
CA LYS A 397 -49.08 16.34 18.01
C LYS A 397 -48.79 17.77 18.52
N THR A 398 -47.60 18.31 18.25
CA THR A 398 -47.24 19.72 18.55
C THR A 398 -48.03 20.70 17.66
N LEU A 399 -48.23 20.37 16.38
CA LEU A 399 -49.03 21.16 15.44
C LEU A 399 -50.51 21.23 15.88
N GLU A 400 -51.06 20.11 16.33
CA GLU A 400 -52.42 20.04 16.87
C GLU A 400 -52.58 20.96 18.09
N LEU A 401 -51.67 20.87 19.06
CA LEU A 401 -51.66 21.74 20.25
C LEU A 401 -51.66 23.23 19.85
N HIS A 402 -50.71 23.63 19.00
CA HIS A 402 -50.64 25.01 18.52
C HIS A 402 -51.91 25.46 17.79
N THR A 403 -52.53 24.59 17.00
CA THR A 403 -53.76 24.90 16.28
C THR A 403 -54.92 25.13 17.26
N ARG A 404 -55.07 24.29 18.29
CA ARG A 404 -56.07 24.49 19.36
C ARG A 404 -55.82 25.79 20.14
N LEU A 405 -54.56 26.09 20.47
CA LEU A 405 -54.17 27.34 21.13
C LEU A 405 -54.49 28.57 20.27
N GLN A 406 -54.18 28.54 18.97
CA GLN A 406 -54.48 29.65 18.06
C GLN A 406 -55.99 29.92 17.97
N GLN A 407 -56.81 28.87 17.83
CA GLN A 407 -58.27 28.98 17.79
C GLN A 407 -58.83 29.60 19.09
N ALA A 408 -58.32 29.20 20.25
CA ALA A 408 -58.73 29.76 21.53
C ALA A 408 -58.28 31.22 21.71
N VAL A 409 -57.07 31.59 21.25
CA VAL A 409 -56.60 32.99 21.24
C VAL A 409 -57.48 33.85 20.33
N GLN A 410 -57.77 33.39 19.10
CA GLN A 410 -58.63 34.09 18.16
C GLN A 410 -60.05 34.29 18.73
N CYS A 411 -60.63 33.25 19.35
CA CYS A 411 -61.90 33.36 20.05
C CYS A 411 -61.88 34.41 21.17
N CYS A 412 -60.77 34.55 21.91
CA CYS A 412 -60.62 35.61 22.91
C CYS A 412 -60.59 37.01 22.28
N ASP A 413 -59.90 37.17 21.14
CA ASP A 413 -59.79 38.45 20.44
C ASP A 413 -61.12 38.86 19.77
N GLU A 414 -61.84 37.91 19.17
CA GLU A 414 -63.20 38.14 18.65
C GLU A 414 -64.18 38.54 19.77
N GLY A 415 -64.08 37.91 20.95
CA GLY A 415 -64.86 38.29 22.13
C GLY A 415 -64.52 39.69 22.66
N ALA A 416 -63.24 40.03 22.74
CA ALA A 416 -62.79 41.36 23.13
C ALA A 416 -63.22 42.44 22.11
N TYR A 417 -63.17 42.12 20.81
CA TYR A 417 -63.62 42.98 19.73
C TYR A 417 -65.13 43.21 19.75
N LEU A 418 -65.92 42.16 20.01
CA LEU A 418 -67.37 42.25 20.21
C LEU A 418 -67.73 43.18 21.37
N LEU A 419 -66.96 43.17 22.46
CA LEU A 419 -67.13 44.09 23.59
C LEU A 419 -66.69 45.52 23.25
N ALA A 420 -65.57 45.70 22.54
CA ALA A 420 -65.04 47.01 22.16
C ALA A 420 -65.94 47.76 21.15
N ASN A 421 -66.60 47.04 20.23
CA ASN A 421 -67.51 47.61 19.24
C ASN A 421 -68.89 48.02 19.80
N GLN A 422 -69.15 47.86 21.09
CA GLN A 422 -70.41 48.28 21.73
C GLN A 422 -70.46 49.81 21.86
N GLN A 423 -71.00 50.47 20.83
CA GLN A 423 -71.15 51.94 20.79
C GLN A 423 -71.86 52.46 22.06
N MET A 424 -71.12 53.25 22.84
CA MET A 424 -71.53 53.78 24.15
C MET A 424 -72.89 54.45 24.13
N ASP A 425 -73.21 55.20 23.07
CA ASP A 425 -74.45 55.98 22.97
C ASP A 425 -75.69 55.11 22.69
N LYS A 426 -75.52 54.02 21.94
CA LYS A 426 -76.62 53.09 21.61
C LYS A 426 -76.94 52.15 22.78
N CYS A 427 -75.93 51.75 23.53
CA CYS A 427 -76.05 50.79 24.64
C CYS A 427 -76.58 51.40 25.95
N GLN A 428 -76.86 52.71 25.98
CA GLN A 428 -77.55 53.40 27.10
C GLN A 428 -79.08 53.32 27.01
N SER A 429 -79.63 52.97 25.85
CA SER A 429 -81.07 52.73 25.69
C SER A 429 -81.46 51.33 26.21
N LYS A 430 -82.69 51.19 26.71
CA LYS A 430 -83.19 49.90 27.26
C LYS A 430 -83.12 48.78 26.21
N GLU A 431 -83.50 49.09 24.98
CA GLU A 431 -83.48 48.17 23.83
C GLU A 431 -82.05 47.87 23.36
N GLY A 432 -81.16 48.87 23.34
CA GLY A 432 -79.76 48.70 22.97
C GLY A 432 -78.97 47.84 23.98
N ALA A 433 -79.22 48.02 25.28
CA ALA A 433 -78.65 47.18 26.33
C ALA A 433 -79.14 45.73 26.24
N GLN A 434 -80.43 45.51 25.92
CA GLN A 434 -81.00 44.18 25.75
C GLN A 434 -80.42 43.46 24.51
N LYS A 435 -80.24 44.17 23.39
CA LYS A 435 -79.59 43.62 22.20
C LYS A 435 -78.12 43.27 22.45
N ALA A 436 -77.36 44.15 23.12
CA ALA A 436 -75.97 43.88 23.47
C ALA A 436 -75.81 42.68 24.43
N LEU A 437 -76.79 42.45 25.32
CA LEU A 437 -76.86 41.23 26.14
C LEU A 437 -77.06 39.97 25.30
N GLN A 438 -78.02 39.97 24.36
CA GLN A 438 -78.27 38.82 23.47
C GLN A 438 -77.08 38.52 22.56
N ASP A 439 -76.38 39.53 22.06
CA ASP A 439 -75.20 39.35 21.22
C ASP A 439 -74.01 38.79 22.03
N ILE A 440 -73.88 39.14 23.32
CA ILE A 440 -72.95 38.49 24.26
C ILE A 440 -73.35 37.02 24.51
N GLU A 441 -74.62 36.76 24.84
CA GLU A 441 -75.09 35.41 25.20
C GLU A 441 -74.95 34.44 24.00
N ARG A 442 -75.32 34.87 22.78
CA ARG A 442 -75.10 34.11 21.54
C ARG A 442 -73.62 33.82 21.26
N PHE A 443 -72.72 34.76 21.56
CA PHE A 443 -71.29 34.55 21.42
C PHE A 443 -70.77 33.51 22.42
N LEU A 444 -71.20 33.57 23.68
CA LEU A 444 -70.80 32.61 24.72
C LEU A 444 -71.29 31.19 24.43
N GLU A 445 -72.48 31.03 23.86
CA GLU A 445 -73.01 29.73 23.43
C GLU A 445 -72.18 29.13 22.29
N ASN A 446 -71.98 29.88 21.20
CA ASN A 446 -71.23 29.44 20.03
C ASN A 446 -69.75 29.15 20.32
N SER A 447 -69.15 29.88 21.26
CA SER A 447 -67.73 29.79 21.62
C SER A 447 -67.46 28.88 22.84
N SER A 448 -68.49 28.21 23.36
CA SER A 448 -68.43 27.44 24.61
C SER A 448 -67.34 26.36 24.63
N THR A 449 -67.05 25.72 23.50
CA THR A 449 -65.96 24.72 23.35
C THR A 449 -64.55 25.29 23.52
N TYR A 450 -64.37 26.58 23.24
CA TYR A 450 -63.07 27.28 23.37
C TYR A 450 -62.97 28.11 24.65
N LEU A 451 -64.11 28.59 25.16
CA LEU A 451 -64.18 29.42 26.36
C LEU A 451 -64.23 28.61 27.67
N ASN A 452 -64.53 27.30 27.63
CA ASN A 452 -64.60 26.42 28.80
C ASN A 452 -63.51 25.33 28.85
N TYR A 453 -62.36 25.53 28.21
CA TYR A 453 -61.24 24.59 28.31
C TYR A 453 -60.80 24.34 29.76
N ASP A 454 -60.63 23.06 30.11
CA ASP A 454 -59.86 22.65 31.27
C ASP A 454 -58.35 22.63 30.91
N PRO A 455 -57.51 23.48 31.53
CA PRO A 455 -56.08 23.45 31.31
C PRO A 455 -55.39 22.17 31.81
N GLN A 456 -55.96 21.45 32.78
CA GLN A 456 -55.35 20.24 33.33
C GLN A 456 -55.44 19.07 32.34
N ALA A 457 -56.60 18.88 31.70
CA ALA A 457 -56.76 17.98 30.56
C ALA A 457 -55.78 18.30 29.41
N LEU A 458 -55.64 19.58 29.04
CA LEU A 458 -54.72 20.02 27.98
C LEU A 458 -53.24 19.75 28.32
N HIS A 459 -52.85 19.85 29.59
CA HIS A 459 -51.52 19.47 30.06
C HIS A 459 -51.28 17.95 30.02
N TYR A 460 -52.31 17.15 30.34
CA TYR A 460 -52.24 15.69 30.33
C TYR A 460 -52.18 15.13 28.90
N ASP A 461 -53.12 15.52 28.04
CA ASP A 461 -53.23 15.03 26.66
C ASP A 461 -51.95 15.27 25.85
N PHE A 462 -51.24 16.38 26.12
CA PHE A 462 -50.07 16.81 25.36
C PHE A 462 -48.73 16.65 26.08
N GLU A 463 -48.67 16.02 27.26
CA GLU A 463 -47.48 15.91 28.12
C GLU A 463 -46.19 15.56 27.34
N SER A 464 -46.28 14.58 26.43
CA SER A 464 -45.18 14.08 25.57
C SER A 464 -44.51 15.12 24.64
N VAL A 465 -45.12 16.30 24.47
CA VAL A 465 -44.64 17.39 23.59
C VAL A 465 -44.53 18.75 24.30
N LEU A 466 -44.80 18.84 25.60
CA LEU A 466 -44.78 20.13 26.31
C LEU A 466 -43.35 20.66 26.58
N THR A 467 -42.92 21.62 25.78
CA THR A 467 -41.74 22.47 26.09
C THR A 467 -42.05 23.53 27.16
N PRO A 468 -41.05 24.12 27.84
CA PRO A 468 -41.26 25.27 28.73
C PRO A 468 -42.01 26.42 28.06
N GLU A 469 -41.71 26.69 26.79
CA GLU A 469 -42.30 27.74 25.96
C GLU A 469 -43.79 27.47 25.72
N LEU A 470 -44.14 26.23 25.36
CA LEU A 470 -45.54 25.79 25.22
C LEU A 470 -46.32 25.90 26.54
N LYS A 471 -45.70 25.55 27.67
CA LYS A 471 -46.31 25.72 29.00
C LYS A 471 -46.59 27.20 29.31
N CYS A 472 -45.66 28.10 28.98
CA CYS A 472 -45.86 29.55 29.09
C CYS A 472 -46.98 30.07 28.16
N GLN A 473 -47.08 29.57 26.93
CA GLN A 473 -48.17 29.91 26.00
C GLN A 473 -49.55 29.46 26.52
N ILE A 474 -49.63 28.23 27.07
CA ILE A 474 -50.85 27.70 27.72
C ILE A 474 -51.26 28.58 28.90
N GLN A 475 -50.32 28.98 29.77
CA GLN A 475 -50.58 29.86 30.92
C GLN A 475 -51.01 31.27 30.48
N ALA A 476 -50.38 31.86 29.47
CA ALA A 476 -50.75 33.17 28.94
C ALA A 476 -52.18 33.16 28.35
N LEU A 477 -52.58 32.07 27.68
CA LEU A 477 -53.95 31.87 27.21
C LEU A 477 -54.95 31.75 28.37
N GLN A 478 -54.63 31.03 29.45
CA GLN A 478 -55.50 30.95 30.64
C GLN A 478 -55.80 32.35 31.21
N VAL A 479 -54.78 33.17 31.41
CA VAL A 479 -54.94 34.55 31.90
C VAL A 479 -55.77 35.40 30.92
N LYS A 480 -55.58 35.22 29.60
CA LYS A 480 -56.39 35.91 28.58
C LYS A 480 -57.86 35.49 28.63
N LEU A 481 -58.14 34.18 28.77
CA LEU A 481 -59.48 33.62 28.92
C LEU A 481 -60.18 34.15 30.18
N GLU A 482 -59.49 34.17 31.32
CA GLU A 482 -60.04 34.71 32.58
C GLU A 482 -60.37 36.20 32.48
N ASN A 483 -59.49 36.99 31.88
CA ASN A 483 -59.74 38.41 31.62
C ASN A 483 -60.96 38.63 30.71
N VAL A 484 -61.09 37.89 29.62
CA VAL A 484 -62.24 37.99 28.70
C VAL A 484 -63.54 37.53 29.38
N ARG A 485 -63.53 36.40 30.11
CA ARG A 485 -64.68 35.95 30.94
C ARG A 485 -65.09 37.03 31.95
N SER A 486 -64.13 37.65 32.63
CA SER A 486 -64.37 38.75 33.58
C SER A 486 -64.95 39.99 32.90
N MET A 487 -64.44 40.40 31.73
CA MET A 487 -64.99 41.50 30.95
C MET A 487 -66.44 41.23 30.53
N PHE A 488 -66.76 40.02 30.05
CA PHE A 488 -68.14 39.62 29.75
C PHE A 488 -69.03 39.68 30.99
N GLY A 489 -68.63 39.08 32.12
CA GLY A 489 -69.40 39.09 33.36
C GLY A 489 -69.65 40.51 33.91
N ASN A 490 -68.63 41.38 33.88
CA ASN A 490 -68.75 42.79 34.24
C ASN A 490 -69.71 43.53 33.31
N ARG A 491 -69.64 43.29 31.99
CA ARG A 491 -70.51 43.96 31.02
C ARG A 491 -71.96 43.49 31.11
N GLN A 492 -72.21 42.20 31.28
CA GLN A 492 -73.52 41.63 31.59
C GLN A 492 -74.09 42.22 32.90
N SER A 493 -73.26 42.35 33.95
CA SER A 493 -73.65 42.99 35.21
C SER A 493 -74.03 44.47 35.03
N CYS A 494 -73.26 45.23 34.24
CA CYS A 494 -73.58 46.62 33.90
C CYS A 494 -74.90 46.76 33.13
N PHE A 495 -75.15 45.92 32.12
CA PHE A 495 -76.42 45.97 31.39
C PHE A 495 -77.61 45.53 32.25
N ARG A 496 -77.47 44.48 33.07
CA ARG A 496 -78.50 44.08 34.04
C ARG A 496 -78.81 45.17 35.06
N LYS A 497 -77.81 45.98 35.48
CA LYS A 497 -78.01 47.15 36.36
C LYS A 497 -78.64 48.35 35.64
N LEU A 498 -78.28 48.62 34.39
CA LEU A 498 -78.89 49.68 33.56
C LEU A 498 -80.38 49.42 33.28
N LEU A 499 -80.78 48.14 33.25
CA LEU A 499 -82.18 47.76 33.14
C LEU A 499 -82.98 47.98 34.45
N ASP A 500 -82.34 48.34 35.58
CA ASP A 500 -82.92 48.16 36.93
C ASP A 500 -82.91 49.38 37.90
N LYS A 501 -82.38 50.59 37.58
CA LYS A 501 -82.72 51.80 38.42
C LYS A 501 -82.48 53.23 37.90
N HIS A 502 -83.13 54.15 38.64
CA HIS A 502 -83.31 55.60 38.45
C HIS A 502 -82.05 56.50 38.54
N VAL A 503 -82.21 57.72 38.00
CA VAL A 503 -81.24 58.83 37.84
C VAL A 503 -81.07 59.72 39.09
N ARG A 504 -79.84 60.21 39.39
CA ARG A 504 -79.46 61.59 39.86
C ARG A 504 -77.91 61.76 40.03
N PRO A 505 -77.33 62.98 40.13
CA PRO A 505 -76.23 63.35 39.20
C PRO A 505 -75.00 64.16 39.75
N VAL A 506 -74.08 64.52 38.82
CA VAL A 506 -73.03 65.60 38.86
C VAL A 506 -71.72 65.34 39.63
N GLN A 507 -70.54 65.41 38.97
CA GLN A 507 -69.64 66.59 38.93
C GLN A 507 -68.44 66.43 37.95
N LEU A 508 -67.86 67.56 37.47
CA LEU A 508 -66.77 67.66 36.48
C LEU A 508 -65.36 67.55 37.09
N VAL A 509 -64.34 67.25 36.26
CA VAL A 509 -63.17 68.12 35.92
C VAL A 509 -62.20 67.41 34.95
N ALA A 510 -61.47 68.17 34.14
CA ALA A 510 -60.43 67.78 33.17
C ALA A 510 -59.36 68.92 33.09
N PRO A 511 -58.28 68.88 32.28
CA PRO A 511 -57.30 67.82 31.96
C PRO A 511 -55.79 68.30 31.97
N ARG A 512 -54.83 67.41 31.61
CA ARG A 512 -53.44 67.69 31.07
C ARG A 512 -52.37 68.30 32.03
N PRO A 513 -51.08 68.44 31.64
CA PRO A 513 -50.14 67.53 30.93
C PRO A 513 -48.69 67.51 31.54
N GLU A 514 -47.70 66.84 30.90
CA GLU A 514 -46.30 67.31 30.58
C GLU A 514 -45.22 66.17 30.48
N ASN A 515 -44.12 66.43 29.74
CA ASN A 515 -43.02 65.48 29.40
C ASN A 515 -41.62 66.00 29.91
N PRO A 516 -40.44 65.87 29.21
CA PRO A 516 -39.17 65.29 29.72
C PRO A 516 -38.06 66.39 29.92
N PRO A 517 -36.69 66.24 29.81
CA PRO A 517 -35.80 65.10 29.44
C PRO A 517 -34.38 65.02 30.12
N ARG A 518 -33.47 64.18 29.55
CA ARG A 518 -31.96 64.17 29.65
C ARG A 518 -31.32 63.53 30.92
N SER A 519 -30.08 63.00 30.93
CA SER A 519 -28.96 63.01 29.95
C SER A 519 -27.89 61.89 30.12
N LYS A 520 -27.33 61.42 28.97
CA LYS A 520 -25.92 61.06 28.62
C LYS A 520 -24.94 60.36 29.60
N SER A 521 -24.52 59.14 29.20
CA SER A 521 -23.12 58.66 28.94
C SER A 521 -22.02 58.67 30.02
N PRO A 522 -20.90 57.89 29.87
CA PRO A 522 -20.60 56.77 28.95
C PRO A 522 -20.22 55.45 29.67
N LEU A 523 -20.25 54.32 28.94
CA LEU A 523 -19.68 53.04 29.37
C LEU A 523 -18.34 52.79 28.65
N PHE A 524 -17.32 52.37 29.40
CA PHE A 524 -16.00 51.99 28.87
C PHE A 524 -16.07 50.66 28.09
N SER A 525 -15.39 50.61 26.95
CA SER A 525 -15.13 49.37 26.20
C SER A 525 -13.81 48.73 26.61
N PRO A 526 -13.72 47.39 26.61
CA PRO A 526 -12.45 46.68 26.45
C PRO A 526 -12.55 45.58 25.37
N LYS A 527 -11.93 45.79 24.20
CA LYS A 527 -11.85 44.79 23.10
C LYS A 527 -10.57 44.90 22.25
N HIS A 528 -9.37 44.78 22.86
CA HIS A 528 -8.11 44.74 22.12
C HIS A 528 -7.22 43.59 22.63
N GLY A 529 -7.39 42.39 22.05
CA GLY A 529 -6.56 41.21 22.32
C GLY A 529 -6.08 40.56 21.02
N GLU A 530 -7.01 40.00 20.23
CA GLU A 530 -6.75 39.32 18.95
C GLU A 530 -5.93 40.17 17.96
N SER A 531 -6.23 41.48 17.86
CA SER A 531 -5.53 42.41 16.96
C SER A 531 -4.05 42.61 17.30
N HIS A 532 -3.63 42.48 18.56
CA HIS A 532 -2.22 42.66 18.92
C HIS A 532 -1.34 41.51 18.41
N VAL A 533 -1.81 40.27 18.48
CA VAL A 533 -1.04 39.08 18.07
C VAL A 533 -0.81 39.04 16.55
N ILE A 534 -1.80 39.46 15.76
CA ILE A 534 -1.67 39.50 14.29
C ILE A 534 -0.74 40.64 13.86
N ASN A 535 -0.84 41.81 14.50
CA ASN A 535 0.12 42.90 14.27
C ASN A 535 1.56 42.46 14.63
N GLU A 536 1.76 41.73 15.73
CA GLU A 536 3.07 41.15 16.06
C GLU A 536 3.53 40.13 15.01
N LEU A 537 2.66 39.22 14.56
CA LEU A 537 2.97 38.22 13.54
C LEU A 537 3.45 38.86 12.23
N VAL A 538 2.73 39.87 11.73
CA VAL A 538 3.07 40.59 10.49
C VAL A 538 4.32 41.44 10.67
N GLU A 539 4.45 42.20 11.75
CA GLU A 539 5.60 43.09 11.93
C GLU A 539 6.90 42.30 12.15
N THR A 540 6.84 41.22 12.93
CA THR A 540 7.98 40.30 13.07
C THR A 540 8.26 39.48 11.81
N GLU A 541 7.32 39.40 10.86
CA GLU A 541 7.55 38.84 9.52
C GLU A 541 8.32 39.82 8.64
N ARG A 542 7.94 41.12 8.63
CA ARG A 542 8.66 42.17 7.90
C ARG A 542 10.12 42.24 8.34
N VAL A 543 10.35 42.31 9.65
CA VAL A 543 11.71 42.30 10.23
C VAL A 543 12.47 41.04 9.82
N TYR A 544 11.84 39.86 9.84
CA TYR A 544 12.49 38.63 9.42
C TYR A 544 12.89 38.65 7.93
N VAL A 545 12.00 39.10 7.04
CA VAL A 545 12.26 39.25 5.60
C VAL A 545 13.40 40.24 5.34
N GLU A 546 13.39 41.40 6.01
CA GLU A 546 14.44 42.42 5.92
C GLU A 546 15.80 41.88 6.40
N GLU A 547 15.83 41.20 7.54
CA GLU A 547 17.05 40.61 8.10
C GLU A 547 17.62 39.48 7.24
N LEU A 548 16.78 38.74 6.49
CA LEU A 548 17.28 37.81 5.48
C LEU A 548 17.83 38.55 4.25
N PHE A 549 17.17 39.63 3.81
CA PHE A 549 17.63 40.43 2.67
C PHE A 549 19.01 41.05 2.91
N THR A 550 19.25 41.65 4.08
CA THR A 550 20.55 42.25 4.42
C THR A 550 21.66 41.21 4.50
N VAL A 551 21.35 39.98 4.93
CA VAL A 551 22.31 38.86 4.94
C VAL A 551 22.66 38.41 3.52
N LEU A 552 21.65 38.24 2.67
CA LEU A 552 21.84 37.76 1.30
C LEU A 552 22.57 38.78 0.42
N THR A 553 22.27 40.07 0.58
CA THR A 553 22.92 41.14 -0.17
C THR A 553 24.28 41.52 0.42
N GLY A 554 24.37 41.79 1.73
CA GLY A 554 25.57 42.33 2.34
C GLY A 554 26.62 41.32 2.79
N TYR A 555 26.31 40.01 2.79
CA TYR A 555 27.32 38.96 2.98
C TYR A 555 27.36 37.97 1.82
N ARG A 556 26.25 37.35 1.42
CA ARG A 556 26.28 36.29 0.40
C ARG A 556 26.66 36.81 -0.98
N ALA A 557 26.12 37.94 -1.42
CA ALA A 557 26.49 38.55 -2.70
C ALA A 557 27.89 39.21 -2.67
N GLU A 558 28.32 39.74 -1.52
CA GLU A 558 29.69 40.26 -1.35
C GLU A 558 30.76 39.16 -1.54
N MET A 559 30.45 37.87 -1.39
CA MET A 559 31.37 36.78 -1.73
C MET A 559 31.68 36.68 -3.23
N ASP A 560 30.84 37.27 -4.08
CA ASP A 560 31.04 37.34 -5.54
C ASP A 560 31.54 38.73 -5.99
N ASN A 561 31.60 39.72 -5.09
CA ASN A 561 32.02 41.09 -5.39
C ASN A 561 33.55 41.16 -5.62
N PRO A 562 34.03 41.57 -6.81
CA PRO A 562 35.46 41.62 -7.12
C PRO A 562 36.32 42.42 -6.12
N ALA A 563 35.77 43.48 -5.51
CA ALA A 563 36.47 44.28 -4.52
C ALA A 563 36.66 43.54 -3.17
N MET A 564 35.81 42.55 -2.87
CA MET A 564 35.81 41.79 -1.62
C MET A 564 36.52 40.43 -1.74
N LEU A 565 36.69 39.90 -2.96
CA LEU A 565 37.36 38.61 -3.21
C LEU A 565 38.77 38.52 -2.62
N ILE A 566 39.47 39.65 -2.46
CA ILE A 566 40.81 39.70 -1.83
C ILE A 566 40.77 39.42 -0.32
N LEU A 567 39.65 39.68 0.34
CA LEU A 567 39.44 39.40 1.77
C LEU A 567 38.87 38.00 2.00
N LEU A 568 38.28 37.37 0.98
CA LEU A 568 37.52 36.12 1.10
C LEU A 568 38.43 34.93 1.50
N PRO A 569 38.18 34.29 2.67
CA PRO A 569 38.93 33.11 3.11
C PRO A 569 38.97 31.98 2.07
N PRO A 570 40.12 31.33 1.84
CA PRO A 570 40.22 30.21 0.91
C PRO A 570 39.23 29.06 1.22
N VAL A 571 38.93 28.82 2.51
CA VAL A 571 37.98 27.80 2.98
C VAL A 571 36.52 28.07 2.55
N LEU A 572 36.18 29.31 2.18
CA LEU A 572 34.83 29.70 1.76
C LEU A 572 34.62 29.75 0.24
N ARG A 573 35.69 29.68 -0.56
CA ARG A 573 35.57 29.68 -2.03
C ARG A 573 34.71 28.50 -2.48
N ASN A 574 33.72 28.78 -3.31
CA ASN A 574 32.72 27.81 -3.80
C ASN A 574 31.93 27.08 -2.69
N ARG A 575 31.89 27.62 -1.46
CA ARG A 575 31.14 27.04 -0.32
C ARG A 575 30.07 27.97 0.27
N LYS A 576 29.69 29.03 -0.45
CA LYS A 576 28.60 29.95 -0.02
C LYS A 576 27.29 29.22 0.24
N ASP A 577 26.95 28.22 -0.58
CA ASP A 577 25.72 27.45 -0.41
C ASP A 577 25.75 26.47 0.79
N ILE A 578 26.94 26.18 1.34
CA ILE A 578 27.09 25.48 2.62
C ILE A 578 26.94 26.46 3.78
N LEU A 579 27.50 27.67 3.68
CA LEU A 579 27.40 28.68 4.74
C LEU A 579 25.97 29.21 4.90
N PHE A 580 25.31 29.58 3.79
CA PHE A 580 23.97 30.16 3.79
C PHE A 580 22.84 29.12 3.57
N GLY A 581 23.18 27.86 3.24
CA GLY A 581 22.17 26.86 2.89
C GLY A 581 21.25 27.34 1.76
N ASN A 582 19.97 27.03 1.90
CA ASN A 582 18.90 27.57 1.04
C ASN A 582 18.22 28.82 1.60
N MET A 583 18.93 29.68 2.34
CA MET A 583 18.40 30.99 2.76
C MET A 583 17.80 31.83 1.62
N PRO A 584 18.31 31.82 0.36
CA PRO A 584 17.66 32.52 -0.75
C PRO A 584 16.25 32.00 -1.07
N GLU A 585 16.04 30.69 -1.00
CA GLU A 585 14.74 30.02 -1.25
C GLU A 585 13.72 30.43 -0.17
N ILE A 586 14.17 30.42 1.10
CA ILE A 586 13.38 30.87 2.25
C ILE A 586 13.01 32.36 2.10
N TYR A 587 14.00 33.22 1.85
CA TYR A 587 13.76 34.65 1.64
C TYR A 587 12.74 34.90 0.52
N ASP A 588 12.88 34.23 -0.62
CA ASP A 588 11.99 34.43 -1.75
C ASP A 588 10.54 34.05 -1.44
N PHE A 589 10.29 32.91 -0.78
CA PHE A 589 8.95 32.53 -0.33
C PHE A 589 8.37 33.57 0.66
N HIS A 590 9.14 33.94 1.69
CA HIS A 590 8.64 34.84 2.72
C HIS A 590 8.37 36.25 2.16
N ASN A 591 9.26 36.78 1.34
CA ASN A 591 9.16 38.10 0.73
C ASN A 591 8.07 38.19 -0.35
N LYS A 592 7.95 37.18 -1.24
CA LYS A 592 7.08 37.24 -2.43
C LYS A 592 5.67 36.68 -2.18
N ILE A 593 5.50 35.81 -1.18
CA ILE A 593 4.25 35.04 -0.97
C ILE A 593 3.73 35.20 0.46
N PHE A 594 4.53 34.83 1.46
CA PHE A 594 4.00 34.62 2.81
C PHE A 594 3.70 35.93 3.55
N LEU A 595 4.62 36.90 3.52
CA LEU A 595 4.40 38.23 4.11
C LEU A 595 3.16 38.90 3.52
N HIS A 596 3.02 38.90 2.19
CA HIS A 596 1.84 39.48 1.55
C HIS A 596 0.54 38.73 1.92
N SER A 597 0.59 37.41 2.08
CA SER A 597 -0.55 36.62 2.58
C SER A 597 -0.93 37.04 4.00
N LEU A 598 0.05 37.20 4.90
CA LEU A 598 -0.17 37.65 6.28
C LEU A 598 -0.68 39.10 6.36
N GLU A 599 -0.19 40.00 5.51
CA GLU A 599 -0.70 41.38 5.42
C GLU A 599 -2.17 41.41 4.98
N ASN A 600 -2.57 40.58 4.02
CA ASN A 600 -3.98 40.41 3.64
C ASN A 600 -4.84 39.81 4.77
N CYS A 601 -4.23 39.07 5.69
CA CYS A 601 -4.86 38.53 6.90
C CYS A 601 -5.05 39.61 8.01
N LEU A 602 -4.56 40.86 7.88
CA LEU A 602 -4.79 41.96 8.85
C LEU A 602 -6.25 42.44 8.94
N GLY A 603 -6.97 42.43 7.82
CA GLY A 603 -8.38 42.86 7.75
C GLY A 603 -9.38 41.75 8.04
N ALA A 604 -8.90 40.50 8.16
CA ALA A 604 -9.70 39.28 8.32
C ALA A 604 -8.92 38.26 9.19
N PRO A 605 -8.79 38.51 10.52
CA PRO A 605 -8.05 37.68 11.47
C PRO A 605 -8.29 36.17 11.38
N GLU A 606 -9.54 35.78 11.16
CA GLU A 606 -10.02 34.41 11.03
C GLU A 606 -9.33 33.64 9.89
N ARG A 607 -8.84 34.34 8.87
CA ARG A 607 -8.14 33.73 7.72
C ARG A 607 -6.69 33.34 8.01
N VAL A 608 -6.12 33.70 9.16
CA VAL A 608 -4.72 33.37 9.50
C VAL A 608 -4.47 31.86 9.48
N GLY A 609 -5.45 31.03 9.89
CA GLY A 609 -5.36 29.58 9.77
C GLY A 609 -5.12 29.14 8.31
N CYS A 610 -5.98 29.57 7.39
CA CYS A 610 -5.86 29.30 5.95
C CYS A 610 -4.54 29.85 5.38
N CYS A 611 -4.14 31.07 5.77
CA CYS A 611 -2.87 31.70 5.39
C CYS A 611 -1.65 30.75 5.61
N PHE A 612 -1.68 29.86 6.63
CA PHE A 612 -0.67 28.81 6.85
C PHE A 612 -0.98 27.48 6.16
N LEU A 613 -2.24 27.02 6.16
CA LEU A 613 -2.64 25.74 5.58
C LEU A 613 -2.37 25.68 4.08
N ASP A 614 -2.67 26.75 3.35
CA ASP A 614 -2.44 26.90 1.90
C ASP A 614 -0.94 26.80 1.51
N ARG A 615 -0.03 26.93 2.49
CA ARG A 615 1.43 27.00 2.31
C ARG A 615 2.20 25.89 3.04
N ARG A 616 1.50 24.87 3.55
CA ARG A 616 2.07 23.77 4.34
C ARG A 616 3.23 23.04 3.63
N GLU A 617 3.17 22.94 2.31
CA GLU A 617 4.20 22.29 1.49
C GLU A 617 5.41 23.20 1.26
N ASP A 618 5.20 24.50 1.02
CA ASP A 618 6.28 25.47 0.85
C ASP A 618 7.22 25.49 2.07
N PHE A 619 6.65 25.43 3.27
CA PHE A 619 7.40 25.39 4.53
C PHE A 619 8.35 24.18 4.68
N GLN A 620 8.25 23.11 3.88
CA GLN A 620 9.21 21.99 3.93
C GLN A 620 10.65 22.43 3.57
N MET A 621 10.84 23.57 2.88
CA MET A 621 12.15 24.15 2.60
C MET A 621 13.02 24.38 3.86
N TYR A 622 12.40 24.54 5.03
CA TYR A 622 13.11 24.67 6.30
C TYR A 622 13.83 23.38 6.73
N GLU A 623 13.40 22.21 6.29
CA GLU A 623 14.08 20.94 6.60
C GLU A 623 15.49 20.92 6.02
N LYS A 624 15.62 21.29 4.74
CA LYS A 624 16.88 21.46 4.01
C LYS A 624 17.80 22.49 4.68
N TYR A 625 17.24 23.58 5.21
CA TYR A 625 18.02 24.59 5.94
C TYR A 625 18.58 24.04 7.24
N CYS A 626 17.72 23.41 8.06
CA CYS A 626 18.11 22.84 9.34
C CYS A 626 19.14 21.71 9.18
N GLN A 627 18.93 20.79 8.23
CA GLN A 627 19.92 19.75 7.90
C GLN A 627 21.29 20.31 7.45
N ASN A 628 21.31 21.51 6.90
CA ASN A 628 22.56 22.18 6.54
C ASN A 628 23.18 22.97 7.70
N LYS A 629 22.40 23.41 8.70
CA LYS A 629 22.85 24.30 9.77
C LYS A 629 24.09 23.79 10.54
N PRO A 630 24.24 22.50 10.90
CA PRO A 630 25.47 22.00 11.55
C PRO A 630 26.72 22.12 10.65
N ARG A 631 26.56 21.94 9.33
CA ARG A 631 27.64 22.11 8.34
C ARG A 631 28.01 23.58 8.16
N SER A 632 27.00 24.46 8.11
CA SER A 632 27.17 25.92 8.14
C SER A 632 27.94 26.37 9.38
N GLU A 633 27.59 25.89 10.58
CA GLU A 633 28.30 26.21 11.83
C GLU A 633 29.73 25.67 11.85
N SER A 634 29.94 24.43 11.43
CA SER A 634 31.29 23.84 11.34
C SER A 634 32.19 24.64 10.38
N LEU A 635 31.64 25.15 9.29
CA LEU A 635 32.33 26.03 8.35
C LEU A 635 32.59 27.42 8.97
N TRP A 636 31.57 28.04 9.58
CA TRP A 636 31.68 29.34 10.25
C TRP A 636 32.80 29.36 11.32
N ARG A 637 32.88 28.32 12.16
CA ARG A 637 33.93 28.18 13.19
C ARG A 637 35.36 28.19 12.63
N GLN A 638 35.56 27.92 11.33
CA GLN A 638 36.87 27.95 10.67
C GLN A 638 37.22 29.34 10.09
N CYS A 639 36.28 30.29 10.05
CA CYS A 639 36.43 31.56 9.33
C CYS A 639 35.74 32.78 9.96
N SER A 640 35.16 32.67 11.17
CA SER A 640 34.44 33.76 11.86
C SER A 640 35.27 35.04 11.96
N GLU A 641 36.54 34.91 12.33
CA GLU A 641 37.48 36.02 12.54
C GLU A 641 38.07 36.60 11.25
N SER A 642 37.52 36.25 10.08
CA SER A 642 38.07 36.75 8.81
C SER A 642 37.70 38.21 8.54
N SER A 643 38.66 38.94 7.97
CA SER A 643 38.50 40.34 7.57
C SER A 643 37.34 40.58 6.61
N PHE A 644 36.99 39.58 5.78
CA PHE A 644 35.80 39.61 4.94
C PHE A 644 34.51 39.84 5.75
N PHE A 645 34.26 39.04 6.79
CA PHE A 645 33.04 39.18 7.59
C PHE A 645 33.05 40.45 8.43
N GLN A 646 34.20 40.86 8.95
CA GLN A 646 34.35 42.12 9.68
C GLN A 646 34.01 43.32 8.79
N GLU A 647 34.47 43.34 7.54
CA GLU A 647 34.18 44.42 6.58
C GLU A 647 32.72 44.40 6.10
N CYS A 648 32.13 43.22 5.84
CA CYS A 648 30.69 43.10 5.57
C CYS A 648 29.83 43.60 6.76
N GLN A 649 30.17 43.18 7.98
CA GLN A 649 29.47 43.61 9.19
C GLN A 649 29.58 45.12 9.41
N ARG A 650 30.75 45.71 9.13
CA ARG A 650 30.99 47.15 9.19
C ARG A 650 30.18 47.91 8.14
N LYS A 651 30.14 47.43 6.89
CA LYS A 651 29.35 48.02 5.79
C LYS A 651 27.85 48.05 6.07
N LEU A 652 27.35 47.04 6.78
CA LEU A 652 25.93 46.90 7.14
C LEU A 652 25.56 47.50 8.51
N GLU A 653 26.53 48.02 9.26
CA GLU A 653 26.37 48.49 10.65
C GLU A 653 25.74 47.45 11.60
N HIS A 654 25.94 46.15 11.29
CA HIS A 654 25.37 45.03 12.04
C HIS A 654 26.01 44.88 13.43
N LYS A 655 25.18 44.92 14.48
CA LYS A 655 25.62 44.80 15.89
C LYS A 655 25.94 43.37 16.32
N LEU A 656 25.45 42.37 15.60
CA LEU A 656 25.67 40.95 15.86
C LEU A 656 26.50 40.31 14.74
N GLY A 657 27.20 39.22 15.06
CA GLY A 657 27.90 38.40 14.08
C GLY A 657 26.94 37.69 13.11
N LEU A 658 27.43 37.32 11.93
CA LEU A 658 26.64 36.66 10.88
C LEU A 658 25.97 35.36 11.37
N ASP A 659 26.60 34.61 12.28
CA ASP A 659 26.06 33.41 12.91
C ASP A 659 24.70 33.63 13.61
N SER A 660 24.52 34.79 14.23
CA SER A 660 23.26 35.19 14.86
C SER A 660 22.15 35.37 13.82
N TYR A 661 22.49 35.86 12.63
CA TYR A 661 21.55 35.98 11.51
C TYR A 661 21.29 34.62 10.82
N LEU A 662 22.31 33.75 10.71
CA LEU A 662 22.16 32.37 10.23
C LEU A 662 21.29 31.49 11.15
N LEU A 663 21.01 31.91 12.39
CA LEU A 663 20.05 31.24 13.27
C LEU A 663 18.60 31.67 13.04
N LYS A 664 18.36 32.81 12.36
CA LYS A 664 17.01 33.40 12.20
C LYS A 664 15.99 32.46 11.56
N PRO A 665 16.29 31.67 10.51
CA PRO A 665 15.31 30.73 9.97
C PRO A 665 14.87 29.66 10.97
N VAL A 666 15.81 29.07 11.72
CA VAL A 666 15.49 28.09 12.76
C VAL A 666 14.61 28.72 13.85
N GLN A 667 14.95 29.95 14.27
CA GLN A 667 14.18 30.71 15.25
C GLN A 667 12.76 31.03 14.74
N ARG A 668 12.61 31.57 13.53
CA ARG A 668 11.31 31.93 12.94
C ARG A 668 10.37 30.73 12.85
N LEU A 669 10.87 29.59 12.36
CA LEU A 669 10.09 28.35 12.30
C LEU A 669 9.52 27.94 13.67
N THR A 670 10.33 28.00 14.73
CA THR A 670 9.88 27.68 16.09
C THR A 670 8.90 28.69 16.71
N LYS A 671 8.86 29.92 16.17
CA LYS A 671 7.99 31.01 16.64
C LYS A 671 6.56 30.91 16.10
N TYR A 672 6.37 30.39 14.89
CA TYR A 672 5.02 30.31 14.30
C TYR A 672 4.02 29.53 15.16
N GLN A 673 4.40 28.36 15.72
CA GLN A 673 3.49 27.63 16.62
C GLN A 673 3.19 28.37 17.93
N LEU A 674 4.10 29.22 18.43
CA LEU A 674 3.81 30.06 19.60
C LEU A 674 2.78 31.15 19.25
N LEU A 675 2.97 31.85 18.12
CA LEU A 675 2.09 32.91 17.66
C LEU A 675 0.70 32.38 17.30
N LEU A 676 0.61 31.23 16.63
CA LEU A 676 -0.67 30.56 16.32
C LEU A 676 -1.39 30.11 17.60
N LYS A 677 -0.67 29.54 18.57
CA LYS A 677 -1.22 29.13 19.88
C LYS A 677 -1.68 30.33 20.72
N GLU A 678 -0.96 31.44 20.63
CA GLU A 678 -1.35 32.68 21.31
C GLU A 678 -2.56 33.34 20.64
N LEU A 679 -2.64 33.34 19.31
CA LEU A 679 -3.82 33.81 18.59
C LEU A 679 -5.07 32.98 18.96
N LEU A 680 -4.94 31.64 18.93
CA LEU A 680 -6.00 30.70 19.29
C LEU A 680 -6.53 30.87 20.73
N LYS A 681 -5.67 31.33 21.65
CA LYS A 681 -6.07 31.65 23.04
C LYS A 681 -7.02 32.84 23.12
N TYR A 682 -6.94 33.79 22.17
CA TYR A 682 -7.77 34.99 22.16
C TYR A 682 -8.96 34.90 21.20
N SER A 683 -8.91 34.03 20.18
CA SER A 683 -10.02 33.75 19.26
C SER A 683 -11.26 33.25 20.01
N THR A 684 -12.25 34.14 20.17
CA THR A 684 -13.50 33.83 20.92
C THR A 684 -14.74 33.62 20.05
N SER A 685 -14.65 33.88 18.75
CA SER A 685 -15.66 33.58 17.73
C SER A 685 -15.47 32.18 17.14
N CYS A 686 -16.54 31.50 16.70
CA CYS A 686 -16.42 30.18 16.06
C CYS A 686 -15.69 30.20 14.70
N ASP A 687 -15.81 31.29 13.93
CA ASP A 687 -15.25 31.37 12.58
C ASP A 687 -13.70 31.39 12.61
N GLY A 688 -13.07 30.52 11.81
CA GLY A 688 -11.61 30.42 11.64
C GLY A 688 -10.86 29.66 12.74
N VAL A 689 -11.52 29.28 13.84
CA VAL A 689 -10.86 28.60 14.98
C VAL A 689 -10.41 27.19 14.63
N GLN A 690 -11.18 26.46 13.80
CA GLN A 690 -10.79 25.12 13.35
C GLN A 690 -9.53 25.20 12.47
N GLU A 691 -9.52 26.07 11.47
CA GLU A 691 -8.42 26.26 10.54
C GLU A 691 -7.16 26.75 11.27
N LEU A 692 -7.31 27.59 12.30
CA LEU A 692 -6.22 28.04 13.15
C LEU A 692 -5.65 26.91 14.02
N GLN A 693 -6.50 26.03 14.55
CA GLN A 693 -6.09 24.83 15.29
C GLN A 693 -5.40 23.80 14.37
N GLU A 694 -5.88 23.63 13.13
CA GLU A 694 -5.25 22.77 12.12
C GLU A 694 -3.91 23.34 11.65
N ALA A 695 -3.79 24.66 11.49
CA ALA A 695 -2.53 25.35 11.19
C ALA A 695 -1.49 25.16 12.31
N LEU A 696 -1.92 25.28 13.57
CA LEU A 696 -1.07 25.02 14.73
C LEU A 696 -0.53 23.59 14.74
N VAL A 697 -1.40 22.59 14.48
CA VAL A 697 -0.99 21.18 14.36
C VAL A 697 0.00 21.00 13.20
N ALA A 698 -0.27 21.57 12.03
CA ALA A 698 0.61 21.48 10.87
C ALA A 698 2.02 22.03 11.14
N MET A 699 2.13 23.17 11.84
CA MET A 699 3.44 23.76 12.20
C MET A 699 4.17 22.96 13.29
N LEU A 700 3.45 22.33 14.22
CA LEU A 700 4.03 21.40 15.20
C LEU A 700 4.53 20.11 14.53
N ASP A 701 3.77 19.55 13.60
CA ASP A 701 4.15 18.37 12.82
C ASP A 701 5.36 18.65 11.92
N LEU A 702 5.44 19.84 11.31
CA LEU A 702 6.63 20.29 10.59
C LEU A 702 7.85 20.41 11.50
N LEU A 703 7.73 21.07 12.66
CA LEU A 703 8.83 21.19 13.62
C LEU A 703 9.33 19.81 14.08
N LYS A 704 8.41 18.88 14.33
CA LYS A 704 8.72 17.49 14.66
C LYS A 704 9.41 16.78 13.49
N SER A 705 8.90 16.91 12.26
CA SER A 705 9.49 16.37 11.03
C SER A 705 10.93 16.83 10.83
N VAL A 706 11.17 18.13 10.93
CA VAL A 706 12.50 18.74 10.82
C VAL A 706 13.43 18.21 11.91
N ASN A 707 12.97 18.12 13.16
CA ASN A 707 13.76 17.57 14.26
C ASN A 707 14.10 16.07 14.06
N ASP A 708 13.15 15.26 13.60
CA ASP A 708 13.39 13.83 13.35
C ASP A 708 14.36 13.63 12.17
N SER A 709 14.28 14.47 11.14
CA SER A 709 15.20 14.52 9.99
C SER A 709 16.63 14.95 10.39
N MET A 710 16.77 15.82 11.40
CA MET A 710 18.09 16.14 11.99
C MET A 710 18.77 14.93 12.64
N HIS A 711 18.00 13.95 13.13
CA HIS A 711 18.57 12.70 13.63
C HIS A 711 18.90 11.71 12.51
N GLN A 712 18.16 11.73 11.39
CA GLN A 712 18.46 10.91 10.19
C GLN A 712 19.84 11.22 9.60
N ILE A 713 20.20 12.50 9.46
CA ILE A 713 21.54 12.87 8.92
C ILE A 713 22.71 12.43 9.82
N SER A 714 22.42 12.00 11.06
CA SER A 714 23.40 11.45 12.00
C SER A 714 23.52 9.91 11.92
N ILE A 715 22.79 9.26 11.01
CA ILE A 715 22.87 7.81 10.76
C ILE A 715 24.13 7.49 9.93
N THR A 716 24.86 6.45 10.34
CA THR A 716 26.14 6.02 9.76
C THR A 716 26.16 4.52 9.51
N GLY A 717 26.79 4.10 8.40
CA GLY A 717 26.98 2.68 8.05
C GLY A 717 25.72 1.97 7.55
N TYR A 718 24.75 2.70 7.01
CA TYR A 718 23.72 2.16 6.14
C TYR A 718 24.27 2.11 4.70
N ASP A 719 24.00 1.01 4.00
CA ASP A 719 24.51 0.75 2.64
C ASP A 719 23.35 0.87 1.65
N GLY A 720 23.14 2.09 1.15
CA GLY A 720 21.98 2.51 0.35
C GLY A 720 21.59 3.96 0.63
N ASP A 721 20.58 4.49 -0.07
CA ASP A 721 20.03 5.81 0.23
C ASP A 721 18.90 5.70 1.27
N LEU A 722 18.99 6.49 2.34
CA LEU A 722 17.94 6.60 3.36
C LEU A 722 16.69 7.33 2.85
N SER A 723 16.80 8.11 1.76
CA SER A 723 15.65 8.81 1.15
C SER A 723 14.63 7.83 0.54
N GLU A 724 15.10 6.69 0.00
CA GLU A 724 14.25 5.67 -0.62
C GLU A 724 13.25 5.05 0.35
N LEU A 725 13.56 5.05 1.66
CA LEU A 725 12.72 4.53 2.73
C LEU A 725 11.46 5.38 2.99
N GLY A 726 11.37 6.57 2.39
CA GLY A 726 10.30 7.54 2.58
C GLY A 726 10.59 8.54 3.70
N LYS A 727 9.56 9.24 4.17
CA LYS A 727 9.68 10.22 5.26
C LYS A 727 9.92 9.53 6.62
N VAL A 728 10.75 10.12 7.48
CA VAL A 728 10.84 9.73 8.90
C VAL A 728 9.60 10.23 9.63
N LEU A 729 8.86 9.29 10.21
CA LEU A 729 7.62 9.54 10.93
C LEU A 729 7.84 9.62 12.44
N MET A 730 8.79 8.86 12.99
CA MET A 730 9.19 8.95 14.41
C MET A 730 10.64 8.48 14.62
N GLN A 731 11.32 9.02 15.64
CA GLN A 731 12.52 8.39 16.22
C GLN A 731 12.47 8.33 17.75
N GLY A 732 13.32 7.50 18.35
CA GLY A 732 13.39 7.35 19.81
C GLY A 732 14.35 6.26 20.30
N SER A 733 14.73 6.34 21.57
CA SER A 733 15.62 5.37 22.23
C SER A 733 14.85 4.36 23.08
N PHE A 734 15.06 3.07 22.83
CA PHE A 734 14.32 1.96 23.41
C PHE A 734 15.24 0.85 23.93
N SER A 735 14.74 0.13 24.94
CA SER A 735 15.27 -1.18 25.34
C SER A 735 14.59 -2.26 24.49
N VAL A 736 15.39 -3.05 23.76
CA VAL A 736 14.90 -4.05 22.80
C VAL A 736 15.44 -5.45 23.14
N TRP A 737 14.57 -6.46 23.15
CA TRP A 737 14.94 -7.88 23.26
C TRP A 737 14.54 -8.63 21.98
N THR A 738 15.34 -9.61 21.56
CA THR A 738 15.02 -10.48 20.41
C THR A 738 14.51 -11.85 20.85
N GLY A 739 13.40 -12.29 20.27
CA GLY A 739 12.80 -13.60 20.48
C GLY A 739 12.66 -14.35 19.15
N HIS A 740 13.65 -15.16 18.80
CA HIS A 740 13.55 -16.09 17.68
C HIS A 740 12.80 -17.36 18.09
N ARG A 741 11.93 -17.86 17.21
CA ARG A 741 11.27 -19.16 17.40
C ARG A 741 12.31 -20.27 17.22
N LYS A 742 12.68 -20.94 18.32
CA LYS A 742 13.74 -21.98 18.31
C LYS A 742 13.37 -23.16 17.41
N GLY A 743 14.23 -23.44 16.43
CA GLY A 743 14.39 -24.80 15.91
C GLY A 743 14.99 -25.75 16.96
N PRO A 744 14.94 -27.08 16.75
CA PRO A 744 15.23 -28.09 17.78
C PRO A 744 16.74 -28.35 17.99
N THR A 745 17.56 -27.31 18.14
CA THR A 745 19.01 -27.42 18.45
C THR A 745 19.41 -26.64 19.69
N LYS A 746 20.37 -27.19 20.44
CA LYS A 746 20.62 -26.86 21.85
C LYS A 746 21.50 -25.60 22.03
N MET A 747 21.20 -24.88 23.12
CA MET A 747 22.02 -23.88 23.84
C MET A 747 23.33 -23.35 23.20
N LYS A 748 23.29 -22.07 22.80
CA LYS A 748 24.07 -20.98 23.43
C LYS A 748 23.30 -19.65 23.30
N ASP A 749 23.80 -18.60 23.96
CA ASP A 749 23.30 -17.21 24.09
C ASP A 749 22.74 -16.83 25.47
N LEU A 750 23.65 -16.30 26.30
CA LEU A 750 23.32 -15.48 27.48
C LEU A 750 22.79 -14.09 27.09
N ALA A 751 22.99 -13.66 25.84
CA ALA A 751 22.54 -12.35 25.33
C ALA A 751 21.01 -12.16 25.36
N ARG A 752 20.22 -13.25 25.41
CA ARG A 752 18.75 -13.20 25.33
C ARG A 752 18.03 -12.52 26.50
N PHE A 753 18.70 -12.32 27.64
CA PHE A 753 18.07 -11.72 28.84
C PHE A 753 18.37 -10.23 29.03
N LYS A 754 19.46 -9.70 28.46
CA LYS A 754 19.85 -8.29 28.63
C LYS A 754 19.28 -7.46 27.47
N PRO A 755 18.48 -6.40 27.73
CA PRO A 755 18.00 -5.53 26.68
C PRO A 755 19.16 -4.88 25.93
N MET A 756 19.05 -4.87 24.60
CA MET A 756 19.88 -4.04 23.74
C MET A 756 19.32 -2.63 23.71
N GLN A 757 20.15 -1.62 24.00
CA GLN A 757 19.78 -0.25 23.68
C GLN A 757 19.79 -0.07 22.16
N ARG A 758 18.68 0.40 21.61
CA ARG A 758 18.52 0.74 20.20
C ARG A 758 17.84 2.09 20.07
N HIS A 759 18.32 2.88 19.13
CA HIS A 759 17.61 4.05 18.65
C HIS A 759 16.87 3.61 17.39
N LEU A 760 15.55 3.74 17.38
CA LEU A 760 14.70 3.30 16.28
C LEU A 760 14.30 4.51 15.45
N PHE A 761 14.26 4.34 14.13
CA PHE A 761 13.73 5.32 13.18
C PHE A 761 12.61 4.65 12.39
N LEU A 762 11.38 5.13 12.54
CA LEU A 762 10.22 4.68 11.80
C LEU A 762 10.09 5.52 10.54
N TYR A 763 10.32 4.91 9.38
CA TYR A 763 10.05 5.47 8.06
C TYR A 763 8.74 4.91 7.51
N GLU A 764 8.18 5.55 6.48
CA GLU A 764 6.97 5.08 5.78
C GLU A 764 7.11 3.65 5.22
N LYS A 765 8.31 3.26 4.74
CA LYS A 765 8.55 1.94 4.13
C LYS A 765 9.40 1.01 4.99
N ALA A 766 10.06 1.49 6.04
CA ALA A 766 10.94 0.68 6.88
C ALA A 766 11.02 1.11 8.35
N LEU A 767 11.29 0.16 9.24
CA LEU A 767 11.72 0.43 10.62
C LEU A 767 13.22 0.16 10.74
N VAL A 768 14.02 1.21 10.92
CA VAL A 768 15.49 1.13 10.99
C VAL A 768 15.96 1.09 12.45
N PHE A 769 16.85 0.15 12.74
CA PHE A 769 17.45 -0.08 14.05
C PHE A 769 18.89 0.42 14.07
N CYS A 770 19.17 1.41 14.91
CA CYS A 770 20.51 1.97 15.12
C CYS A 770 21.01 1.74 16.55
N LYS A 771 22.33 1.73 16.73
CA LYS A 771 23.00 1.87 18.03
C LYS A 771 23.52 3.30 18.13
N LYS A 772 22.99 4.07 19.10
CA LYS A 772 23.55 5.38 19.47
C LYS A 772 25.03 5.22 19.86
N ARG A 773 25.91 6.04 19.29
CA ARG A 773 27.27 6.27 19.76
C ARG A 773 27.33 7.66 20.40
N GLU A 774 28.20 7.77 21.38
CA GLU A 774 28.62 9.05 21.93
C GLU A 774 30.11 9.16 21.57
N GLU A 775 30.46 10.06 20.65
CA GLU A 775 31.86 10.31 20.33
C GLU A 775 32.47 11.16 21.44
N HIS A 776 33.43 10.59 22.17
CA HIS A 776 34.37 11.38 22.97
C HIS A 776 35.51 11.82 22.05
N ARG A 777 35.29 12.92 21.31
CA ARG A 777 36.36 13.74 20.74
C ARG A 777 36.52 14.99 21.60
N ASP A 778 37.74 15.52 21.68
CA ASP A 778 38.07 16.75 22.41
C ASP A 778 37.57 18.04 21.69
N GLY A 779 36.35 18.01 21.16
CA GLY A 779 35.69 19.13 20.49
C GLY A 779 34.25 19.28 20.98
N TYR A 780 33.76 20.51 21.01
CA TYR A 780 32.45 20.89 21.58
C TYR A 780 31.21 20.34 20.84
N ASP A 781 31.39 19.50 19.82
CA ASP A 781 30.30 18.98 18.99
C ASP A 781 29.70 17.69 19.61
N LYS A 782 28.78 17.87 20.57
CA LYS A 782 28.05 16.78 21.24
C LYS A 782 26.91 16.18 20.38
N THR A 783 27.07 16.15 19.07
CA THR A 783 26.09 15.53 18.16
C THR A 783 26.12 14.00 18.31
N SER A 784 24.98 13.42 18.66
CA SER A 784 24.85 11.97 18.86
C SER A 784 24.78 11.24 17.52
N SER A 785 25.80 10.46 17.17
CA SER A 785 25.80 9.66 15.94
C SER A 785 25.10 8.31 16.15
N TYR A 786 24.45 7.80 15.09
CA TYR A 786 23.65 6.59 15.12
C TYR A 786 24.24 5.58 14.15
N SER A 787 24.82 4.47 14.64
CA SER A 787 25.29 3.43 13.73
C SER A 787 24.17 2.45 13.39
N PHE A 788 23.87 2.33 12.11
CA PHE A 788 22.98 1.33 11.55
C PHE A 788 23.31 -0.08 12.05
N LYS A 789 22.28 -0.91 12.26
CA LYS A 789 22.41 -2.31 12.67
C LYS A 789 21.52 -3.25 11.85
N HIS A 790 20.30 -2.84 11.54
CA HIS A 790 19.29 -3.66 10.87
C HIS A 790 18.11 -2.79 10.40
N PHE A 791 17.27 -3.28 9.48
CA PHE A 791 15.97 -2.68 9.20
C PHE A 791 14.94 -3.75 8.85
N LEU A 792 13.67 -3.45 9.14
CA LEU A 792 12.52 -4.26 8.76
C LEU A 792 11.70 -3.52 7.71
N LYS A 793 11.36 -4.15 6.58
CA LYS A 793 10.45 -3.55 5.59
C LYS A 793 9.03 -3.56 6.14
N MET A 794 8.33 -2.43 6.11
CA MET A 794 7.03 -2.30 6.77
C MET A 794 5.95 -3.25 6.21
N ASN A 795 6.09 -3.68 4.94
CA ASN A 795 5.17 -4.63 4.29
C ASN A 795 5.12 -6.04 4.92
N ALA A 796 6.11 -6.42 5.73
CA ALA A 796 6.14 -7.69 6.46
C ALA A 796 6.26 -7.49 7.98
N VAL A 797 6.06 -6.26 8.47
CA VAL A 797 5.99 -5.92 9.90
C VAL A 797 4.56 -6.10 10.43
N GLY A 798 4.45 -6.62 11.65
CA GLY A 798 3.25 -6.55 12.47
C GLY A 798 3.59 -6.22 13.92
N ILE A 799 2.56 -6.01 14.74
CA ILE A 799 2.71 -5.56 16.13
C ILE A 799 1.89 -6.39 17.11
N THR A 800 2.32 -6.42 18.38
CA THR A 800 1.51 -6.86 19.53
C THR A 800 1.50 -5.74 20.55
N GLU A 801 0.34 -5.13 20.82
CA GLU A 801 0.25 -3.99 21.73
C GLU A 801 0.57 -4.33 23.18
N ASN A 802 0.18 -5.51 23.66
CA ASN A 802 0.24 -5.87 25.07
C ASN A 802 1.19 -7.03 25.35
N VAL A 803 2.22 -6.76 26.16
CA VAL A 803 3.20 -7.74 26.65
C VAL A 803 2.98 -7.95 28.14
N LYS A 804 2.90 -9.21 28.59
CA LYS A 804 2.67 -9.55 30.00
C LYS A 804 3.82 -9.00 30.88
N GLY A 805 3.45 -8.30 31.95
CA GLY A 805 4.37 -7.86 33.01
C GLY A 805 4.95 -6.44 32.88
N ASP A 806 4.73 -5.70 31.79
CA ASP A 806 5.08 -4.27 31.71
C ASP A 806 4.20 -3.54 30.68
N HIS A 807 3.39 -2.59 31.14
CA HIS A 807 2.47 -1.83 30.28
C HIS A 807 3.20 -0.93 29.26
N ARG A 808 4.48 -0.62 29.45
CA ARG A 808 5.32 0.15 28.51
C ARG A 808 5.94 -0.70 27.41
N LYS A 809 5.73 -2.03 27.43
CA LYS A 809 6.23 -2.95 26.40
C LYS A 809 5.18 -3.22 25.33
N PHE A 810 5.67 -3.37 24.11
CA PHE A 810 4.94 -3.88 22.95
C PHE A 810 5.89 -4.79 22.14
N GLU A 811 5.35 -5.58 21.21
CA GLU A 811 6.16 -6.37 20.27
C GLU A 811 6.05 -5.77 18.87
N ILE A 812 7.17 -5.83 18.14
CA ILE A 812 7.22 -5.68 16.70
C ILE A 812 7.70 -7.01 16.16
N TRP A 813 6.95 -7.65 15.28
CA TRP A 813 7.28 -8.94 14.70
C TRP A 813 7.37 -8.85 13.19
N TYR A 814 8.21 -9.69 12.59
CA TYR A 814 8.50 -9.69 11.17
C TYR A 814 8.27 -11.07 10.57
N SER A 815 7.90 -11.13 9.28
CA SER A 815 7.76 -12.36 8.50
C SER A 815 6.99 -13.46 9.25
N GLY A 816 5.71 -13.21 9.57
CA GLY A 816 4.87 -14.21 10.26
C GLY A 816 5.32 -14.58 11.69
N ARG A 817 6.10 -13.72 12.37
CA ARG A 817 6.74 -13.94 13.69
C ARG A 817 7.96 -14.88 13.66
N GLU A 818 8.68 -14.96 12.55
CA GLU A 818 10.02 -15.56 12.50
C GLU A 818 11.01 -14.78 13.39
N GLU A 819 10.91 -13.45 13.35
CA GLU A 819 11.60 -12.54 14.25
C GLU A 819 10.60 -11.76 15.11
N VAL A 820 10.88 -11.64 16.41
CA VAL A 820 10.08 -10.85 17.35
C VAL A 820 10.99 -9.95 18.17
N TYR A 821 10.71 -8.65 18.15
CA TYR A 821 11.39 -7.62 18.91
C TYR A 821 10.45 -7.12 20.01
N VAL A 822 10.74 -7.42 21.28
CA VAL A 822 10.04 -6.80 22.40
C VAL A 822 10.66 -5.43 22.62
N VAL A 823 9.87 -4.37 22.51
CA VAL A 823 10.30 -2.97 22.61
C VAL A 823 9.69 -2.35 23.87
N GLN A 824 10.52 -1.78 24.74
CA GLN A 824 10.08 -1.05 25.94
C GLN A 824 10.30 0.45 25.74
N ALA A 825 9.19 1.20 25.76
CA ALA A 825 9.21 2.66 25.76
C ALA A 825 9.52 3.23 27.15
N GLN A 826 9.94 4.49 27.19
CA GLN A 826 10.22 5.20 28.45
C GLN A 826 8.93 5.45 29.25
N THR A 827 7.88 5.91 28.57
CA THR A 827 6.53 6.15 29.09
C THR A 827 5.47 5.33 28.32
N VAL A 828 4.26 5.23 28.88
CA VAL A 828 3.13 4.58 28.20
C VAL A 828 2.69 5.42 26.98
N ASP A 829 2.67 6.75 27.11
CA ASP A 829 2.26 7.66 26.04
C ASP A 829 3.18 7.54 24.81
N LEU A 830 4.50 7.41 25.03
CA LEU A 830 5.46 7.17 23.95
C LEU A 830 5.21 5.82 23.24
N LYS A 831 4.86 4.76 23.98
CA LYS A 831 4.42 3.49 23.39
C LYS A 831 3.17 3.69 22.55
N MET A 832 2.15 4.38 23.06
CA MET A 832 0.88 4.57 22.35
C MET A 832 1.06 5.40 21.07
N ALA A 833 1.88 6.46 21.12
CA ALA A 833 2.25 7.24 19.94
C ALA A 833 2.90 6.36 18.85
N TRP A 834 3.89 5.52 19.24
CA TRP A 834 4.56 4.59 18.33
C TRP A 834 3.62 3.53 17.73
N LEU A 835 2.75 2.93 18.56
CA LEU A 835 1.76 1.97 18.09
C LEU A 835 0.76 2.61 17.11
N ASN A 836 0.31 3.83 17.37
CA ASN A 836 -0.62 4.54 16.50
C ASN A 836 0.01 4.91 15.16
N GLU A 837 1.28 5.35 15.13
CA GLU A 837 1.96 5.66 13.88
C GLU A 837 2.24 4.40 13.04
N ILE A 838 2.67 3.31 13.68
CA ILE A 838 2.82 2.01 12.99
C ILE A 838 1.47 1.52 12.44
N ARG A 839 0.36 1.65 13.19
CA ARG A 839 -0.99 1.32 12.72
C ARG A 839 -1.38 2.10 11.46
N LYS A 840 -1.10 3.42 11.40
CA LYS A 840 -1.39 4.23 10.20
C LYS A 840 -0.65 3.71 8.96
N ILE A 841 0.63 3.32 9.09
CA ILE A 841 1.41 2.76 7.99
C ILE A 841 0.81 1.43 7.53
N LEU A 842 0.54 0.52 8.46
CA LEU A 842 -0.03 -0.80 8.13
C LEU A 842 -1.42 -0.69 7.51
N PHE A 843 -2.24 0.26 7.95
CA PHE A 843 -3.55 0.55 7.35
C PHE A 843 -3.42 1.09 5.92
N LYS A 844 -2.57 2.11 5.69
CA LYS A 844 -2.28 2.63 4.35
C LYS A 844 -1.74 1.55 3.41
N GLN A 845 -0.92 0.62 3.91
CA GLN A 845 -0.43 -0.51 3.11
C GLN A 845 -1.54 -1.51 2.77
N GLN A 846 -2.50 -1.77 3.67
CA GLN A 846 -3.68 -2.56 3.33
C GLN A 846 -4.54 -1.87 2.25
N GLU A 847 -4.69 -0.54 2.30
CA GLU A 847 -5.40 0.21 1.25
C GLU A 847 -4.65 0.20 -0.10
N LEU A 848 -3.32 0.36 -0.09
CA LEU A 848 -2.50 0.26 -1.29
C LEU A 848 -2.55 -1.15 -1.89
N ILE A 849 -2.46 -2.21 -1.09
CA ILE A 849 -2.62 -3.59 -1.55
C ILE A 849 -4.01 -3.80 -2.15
N LYS A 850 -5.08 -3.28 -1.51
CA LYS A 850 -6.45 -3.28 -2.09
C LYS A 850 -6.50 -2.52 -3.43
N GLY A 851 -5.79 -1.40 -3.56
CA GLY A 851 -5.69 -0.59 -4.78
C GLY A 851 -4.96 -1.28 -5.93
N THR A 852 -3.77 -1.83 -5.68
CA THR A 852 -3.00 -2.59 -6.68
C THR A 852 -3.74 -3.87 -7.08
N PHE A 853 -4.41 -4.55 -6.14
CA PHE A 853 -5.27 -5.70 -6.43
C PHE A 853 -6.46 -5.30 -7.33
N LYS A 854 -7.09 -4.15 -7.09
CA LYS A 854 -8.15 -3.58 -7.95
C LYS A 854 -7.64 -3.26 -9.37
N GLN A 855 -6.41 -2.77 -9.51
CA GLN A 855 -5.78 -2.48 -10.80
C GLN A 855 -5.37 -3.75 -11.56
N PHE A 856 -4.84 -4.75 -10.84
CA PHE A 856 -4.56 -6.10 -11.37
C PHE A 856 -5.84 -6.77 -11.90
N LEU A 857 -6.93 -6.74 -11.12
CA LEU A 857 -8.24 -7.25 -11.51
C LEU A 857 -8.85 -6.55 -12.73
N CYS A 858 -8.66 -5.24 -12.86
CA CYS A 858 -9.13 -4.48 -14.02
C CYS A 858 -8.37 -4.90 -15.30
N GLY A 859 -7.05 -5.08 -15.20
CA GLY A 859 -6.24 -5.66 -16.29
C GLY A 859 -6.60 -7.11 -16.60
N PHE A 860 -7.00 -7.89 -15.59
CA PHE A 860 -7.48 -9.26 -15.74
C PHE A 860 -8.80 -9.33 -16.52
N HIS A 861 -9.72 -8.38 -16.28
CA HIS A 861 -10.99 -8.32 -17.00
C HIS A 861 -10.79 -8.00 -18.48
N SER A 862 -9.97 -6.99 -18.80
CA SER A 862 -9.63 -6.63 -20.19
C SER A 862 -8.89 -7.74 -20.94
N ALA A 863 -8.02 -8.50 -20.27
CA ALA A 863 -7.36 -9.67 -20.87
C ALA A 863 -8.32 -10.86 -21.07
N ALA A 864 -9.23 -11.11 -20.13
CA ALA A 864 -10.23 -12.17 -20.25
C ALA A 864 -11.27 -11.87 -21.34
N GLU A 865 -11.73 -10.63 -21.48
CA GLU A 865 -12.59 -10.20 -22.58
C GLU A 865 -11.90 -10.37 -23.94
N ALA A 866 -10.61 -10.03 -24.06
CA ALA A 866 -9.85 -10.22 -25.29
C ALA A 866 -9.73 -11.70 -25.72
N VAL A 867 -9.58 -12.62 -24.75
CA VAL A 867 -9.51 -14.08 -25.00
C VAL A 867 -10.89 -14.68 -25.30
N LEU A 868 -11.96 -14.18 -24.65
CA LEU A 868 -13.33 -14.59 -24.95
C LEU A 868 -13.78 -14.10 -26.33
N LEU A 869 -13.38 -12.89 -26.73
CA LEU A 869 -13.64 -12.33 -28.06
C LEU A 869 -12.81 -12.97 -29.18
N SER A 870 -11.74 -13.71 -28.86
CA SER A 870 -10.99 -14.51 -29.85
C SER A 870 -11.52 -15.94 -30.05
N HIS A 871 -12.57 -16.32 -29.31
CA HIS A 871 -13.23 -17.62 -29.40
C HIS A 871 -14.71 -17.55 -29.82
N CYS A 872 -15.17 -16.36 -30.22
CA CYS A 872 -16.36 -16.13 -31.03
C CYS A 872 -15.95 -15.73 -32.46
#